data_AF-A0A816YPY1-F1
#
_entry.id   AF-A0A816YPY1-F1
#
_cell.length_a   1.000
_cell.length_b   1.000
_cell.length_c   1.000
_cell.angle_alpha   90.00
_cell.angle_beta   90.00
_cell.angle_gamma   90.00
#
_symmetry.space_group_name_H-M   'P 1'
#
loop_
_entity.id
_entity.type
_entity.pdbx_description
1 polymer ?
#
loop_
_entity_poly.entity_id
_entity_poly.type
_entity_poly.pdbx_seq_one_letter_code
_entity_poly.pdbx_strand_id
1 'polypeptide(L)'
;MNSRRQITNHAEGIKVEQNLNTSNNEEIKNGQQLTDHDPEIQDKLTVTVLNDNESDKQQQMMLADVDIRGSFAKEFNPLGLQLNGAKTLDQNEVAIALKDFDNTKDNHMGQNRRVVEDFIQEGILNTRNTFNDILADIGPIVGYASEPLLPLYKACAPLNGIIQNILFYVQSALEETSEQPLDGLTIDESAAIRLYTIEWEGSHQSLYSKLNYTLKTASREELRPYFKYLKLFVTALAKLPCTPPSNIWRGVTKDLSAQFPPNTPVTWWSFTSCTTTLTVLENNIYLGKTGNRTLFSVEAINGRSIRAHSHFNSEDEVLLLPGTHMVVQSRLDAAPDLHIIHLKQVIPEEVLLEPPFEGALLYPKTGRAWYHKKRFMISIFLSIAVIIGAMILGAILGTQSSSKVPQCMQPYGTSAIYQTGNSSSSLTLTDINNDKQVDIAVANNLQNTITIILNYGDGVFPSLLEFATGISPSIMTTADFNNDKKIDLAVINQGENTVSVLLGNGDGTCQTQIKFPTGNMPASITSADFNNDNKNDIAIANYADNNVSVLLGYGDGTFQTRFNLLTGNSPNSIISADFNNDNKVDLAVTNWGNNTVSVLLGNGDGTFQNATVLKTGSQPMALISADFNHDNKTDIAVTNQADNTISVLFGDGNGKFQNATLYATGSSPWFLVSTDFNNDNNLDIAVTNEGDNTVSVMLGNRNGKFQSATVFPTGSYPEFLTAADFNNDHNMDLAIINKAGKSISVFLGEGHGLFQNQSIIVTGTSSLCVMAVNFNNDNLIDLIIANSDINTVGILLGNGKGIFLTPIRVPTVSNTTYVISADFNRDNKIDLAVASTELGIIKVLIGKGNGNFFDGSFPTGSNPTSVISANFNNDHYADIAVAIGWFRNHIITGWWWWWW
;
A
#
# COMPACT_ATOMS: atom_id res chain seq x y z
N MET A 1 -22.31 56.43 30.50
CA MET A 1 -23.78 56.49 30.44
C MET A 1 -24.19 57.66 29.57
N ASN A 2 -25.04 57.42 28.56
CA ASN A 2 -25.92 58.39 27.87
C ASN A 2 -25.19 59.53 27.11
N SER A 3 -25.27 59.72 25.78
CA SER A 3 -26.34 59.41 24.81
C SER A 3 -27.75 59.51 25.39
N ARG A 4 -28.02 60.71 25.90
CA ARG A 4 -29.31 61.39 25.85
C ARG A 4 -29.09 62.62 24.98
N ARG A 5 -30.05 62.99 24.11
CA ARG A 5 -29.98 64.14 23.16
C ARG A 5 -29.11 63.85 21.92
N GLN A 6 -29.59 64.13 20.70
CA GLN A 6 -29.71 65.43 20.01
C GLN A 6 -28.35 66.12 19.76
N ILE A 7 -28.12 66.46 18.47
CA ILE A 7 -27.35 67.62 17.94
C ILE A 7 -25.84 67.43 17.64
N THR A 8 -25.55 67.49 16.32
CA THR A 8 -24.39 68.07 15.55
C THR A 8 -22.96 67.50 15.54
N ASN A 9 -22.50 67.37 14.29
CA ASN A 9 -21.22 67.84 13.67
C ASN A 9 -19.90 67.13 14.02
N HIS A 10 -19.24 66.55 13.00
CA HIS A 10 -18.03 67.06 12.30
C HIS A 10 -16.82 67.18 13.23
N ALA A 11 -15.59 66.85 12.87
CA ALA A 11 -14.92 66.35 11.67
C ALA A 11 -13.47 66.04 12.14
N GLU A 12 -12.67 65.40 11.28
CA GLU A 12 -11.21 65.60 11.12
C GLU A 12 -10.31 65.60 12.39
N GLY A 13 -9.30 64.75 12.52
CA GLY A 13 -8.29 64.42 11.51
C GLY A 13 -6.90 64.75 12.08
N ILE A 14 -5.88 64.21 11.43
CA ILE A 14 -4.44 64.55 11.52
C ILE A 14 -3.69 63.78 12.64
N LYS A 15 -2.94 62.70 12.37
CA LYS A 15 -1.69 62.50 11.59
C LYS A 15 -0.43 62.96 12.37
N VAL A 16 0.69 62.27 12.09
CA VAL A 16 2.09 62.62 12.43
C VAL A 16 2.53 62.18 13.84
N GLU A 17 3.69 61.58 14.10
CA GLU A 17 4.79 60.89 13.41
C GLU A 17 5.73 60.38 14.55
N GLN A 18 6.77 59.65 14.15
CA GLN A 18 8.07 59.51 14.82
C GLN A 18 8.13 58.52 16.00
N ASN A 19 8.78 57.37 15.82
CA ASN A 19 10.23 57.10 15.74
C ASN A 19 11.03 57.52 16.98
N LEU A 20 11.94 56.60 17.35
CA LEU A 20 13.05 56.66 18.30
C LEU A 20 12.71 56.01 19.66
N ASN A 21 13.11 54.76 19.91
CA ASN A 21 14.46 54.19 20.00
C ASN A 21 15.21 54.67 21.26
N THR A 22 15.73 53.69 22.02
CA THR A 22 16.69 53.79 23.13
C THR A 22 16.16 54.46 24.41
N SER A 23 16.55 54.12 25.63
CA SER A 23 17.22 52.97 26.25
C SER A 23 17.35 53.36 27.73
N ASN A 24 17.20 52.38 28.61
CA ASN A 24 17.87 52.25 29.90
C ASN A 24 17.56 53.21 31.07
N ASN A 25 17.65 52.56 32.25
CA ASN A 25 17.91 53.11 33.58
C ASN A 25 16.70 53.85 34.19
N GLU A 26 16.38 53.74 35.47
CA GLU A 26 17.05 53.24 36.66
C GLU A 26 15.96 53.29 37.76
N GLU A 27 15.98 52.40 38.76
CA GLU A 27 16.20 52.79 40.17
C GLU A 27 15.00 52.46 41.09
N ILE A 28 15.31 51.74 42.17
CA ILE A 28 15.02 52.07 43.58
C ILE A 28 13.54 52.29 43.94
N LYS A 29 12.87 51.30 44.56
CA LYS A 29 12.74 51.11 46.04
C LYS A 29 12.23 52.33 46.82
N ASN A 30 11.06 52.17 47.44
CA ASN A 30 10.73 52.41 48.86
C ASN A 30 9.19 52.32 48.99
N GLY A 31 8.58 51.71 49.99
CA GLY A 31 9.01 51.12 51.26
C GLY A 31 7.75 50.66 52.03
N GLN A 32 7.93 50.30 53.30
CA GLN A 32 6.96 49.78 54.28
C GLN A 32 6.82 48.24 54.25
N GLN A 33 6.89 47.49 55.35
CA GLN A 33 7.01 47.81 56.78
C GLN A 33 7.52 46.56 57.51
N LEU A 34 8.19 46.78 58.66
CA LEU A 34 8.76 45.81 59.59
C LEU A 34 7.71 44.90 60.26
N THR A 35 8.10 43.65 60.59
CA THR A 35 8.24 43.15 61.99
C THR A 35 8.86 41.74 62.05
N ASP A 36 10.03 41.67 62.71
CA ASP A 36 10.59 40.68 63.67
C ASP A 36 10.32 39.15 63.51
N HIS A 37 11.36 38.37 63.20
CA HIS A 37 12.18 37.64 64.20
C HIS A 37 13.35 36.85 63.54
N ASP A 38 14.52 37.01 64.16
CA ASP A 38 15.86 36.43 63.95
C ASP A 38 15.93 34.90 64.34
N PRO A 39 17.07 34.18 64.26
CA PRO A 39 17.89 33.73 63.11
C PRO A 39 18.16 32.19 63.18
N GLU A 40 19.16 31.69 62.43
CA GLU A 40 20.14 30.65 62.84
C GLU A 40 20.25 29.33 62.01
N ILE A 41 21.52 28.88 61.86
CA ILE A 41 22.08 27.54 61.55
C ILE A 41 22.34 27.22 60.05
N GLN A 42 23.55 27.35 59.49
CA GLN A 42 24.81 26.56 59.57
C GLN A 42 24.79 25.09 59.05
N ASP A 43 25.64 24.86 58.03
CA ASP A 43 26.51 23.70 57.76
C ASP A 43 25.95 22.27 57.57
N LYS A 44 26.02 21.74 56.32
CA LYS A 44 27.11 20.85 55.81
C LYS A 44 26.68 20.01 54.58
N LEU A 45 27.65 19.78 53.70
CA LEU A 45 27.60 18.96 52.48
C LEU A 45 27.01 17.56 52.67
N THR A 46 26.23 17.08 51.70
CA THR A 46 26.53 15.83 50.95
C THR A 46 25.72 15.71 49.65
N VAL A 47 26.37 15.08 48.66
CA VAL A 47 26.04 14.86 47.24
C VAL A 47 24.84 13.91 47.04
N THR A 48 24.01 14.11 46.00
CA THR A 48 23.73 13.14 44.89
C THR A 48 22.76 13.71 43.83
N VAL A 49 23.27 13.76 42.58
CA VAL A 49 22.71 13.73 41.21
C VAL A 49 21.19 13.71 41.00
N LEU A 50 20.69 14.57 40.09
CA LEU A 50 20.00 14.23 38.83
C LEU A 50 20.07 15.43 37.86
N ASN A 51 20.74 15.22 36.73
CA ASN A 51 20.76 16.12 35.57
C ASN A 51 19.51 15.86 34.72
N ASP A 52 18.86 16.92 34.28
CA ASP A 52 17.95 16.92 33.15
C ASP A 52 18.30 18.08 32.20
N ASN A 53 18.29 17.74 30.91
CA ASN A 53 17.97 18.57 29.74
C ASN A 53 18.92 19.71 29.33
N GLU A 54 19.60 19.51 28.20
CA GLU A 54 19.65 20.53 27.15
C GLU A 54 19.54 19.93 25.74
N SER A 55 18.92 20.75 24.89
CA SER A 55 18.38 20.59 23.55
C SER A 55 19.40 20.65 22.40
N ASP A 56 18.98 20.06 21.27
CA ASP A 56 19.24 20.46 19.88
C ASP A 56 20.68 20.74 19.43
N LYS A 57 21.32 19.75 18.77
CA LYS A 57 22.11 19.93 17.52
C LYS A 57 22.13 18.66 16.66
N GLN A 58 21.69 18.79 15.41
CA GLN A 58 21.91 17.81 14.34
C GLN A 58 23.42 17.63 14.09
N GLN A 59 23.91 16.40 14.19
CA GLN A 59 25.24 15.97 13.75
C GLN A 59 25.07 14.74 12.86
N GLN A 60 25.46 14.84 11.58
CA GLN A 60 25.70 13.69 10.71
C GLN A 60 27.07 13.11 11.03
N MET A 61 27.14 11.83 11.41
CA MET A 61 28.38 11.08 11.60
C MET A 61 28.58 10.10 10.44
N MET A 62 29.78 10.08 9.85
CA MET A 62 30.22 9.07 8.88
C MET A 62 31.07 8.01 9.53
N LEU A 63 30.82 6.76 9.13
CA LEU A 63 31.39 5.56 9.72
C LEU A 63 32.62 5.09 8.95
N ALA A 64 33.69 4.84 9.70
CA ALA A 64 34.82 4.05 9.24
C ALA A 64 34.66 2.62 9.76
N ASP A 65 34.54 1.64 8.85
CA ASP A 65 35.06 0.31 9.17
C ASP A 65 35.70 -0.41 7.98
N VAL A 66 36.69 -1.22 8.37
CA VAL A 66 37.70 -1.97 7.64
C VAL A 66 37.16 -3.33 7.25
N ASP A 67 37.45 -3.71 6.01
CA ASP A 67 37.15 -4.98 5.37
C ASP A 67 37.84 -6.17 6.07
N ILE A 68 37.09 -7.22 6.41
CA ILE A 68 37.64 -8.50 6.88
C ILE A 68 36.84 -9.65 6.28
N ARG A 69 37.27 -10.15 5.12
CA ARG A 69 37.27 -11.59 4.84
C ARG A 69 38.74 -12.03 4.78
N GLY A 70 39.17 -12.83 5.75
CA GLY A 70 40.48 -13.49 5.73
C GLY A 70 41.22 -13.48 7.05
N SER A 71 40.99 -14.50 7.89
CA SER A 71 41.89 -14.84 8.99
C SER A 71 42.30 -16.31 8.91
N PHE A 72 43.38 -16.57 8.18
CA PHE A 72 44.33 -17.62 8.55
C PHE A 72 45.51 -16.93 9.22
N ALA A 73 45.53 -16.92 10.56
CA ALA A 73 46.68 -16.49 11.34
C ALA A 73 47.51 -17.72 11.74
N LYS A 74 48.78 -17.73 11.35
CA LYS A 74 49.85 -18.40 12.10
C LYS A 74 50.74 -17.34 12.71
N GLU A 75 51.05 -17.60 13.98
CA GLU A 75 51.88 -16.90 14.97
C GLU A 75 53.09 -16.09 14.44
N PHE A 76 53.41 -14.96 15.10
CA PHE A 76 54.63 -14.79 15.92
C PHE A 76 54.77 -13.34 16.48
N ASN A 77 55.10 -13.25 17.77
CA ASN A 77 55.59 -12.08 18.54
C ASN A 77 57.13 -11.95 18.31
N PRO A 78 57.80 -10.77 18.29
CA PRO A 78 58.35 -10.22 19.56
C PRO A 78 58.77 -8.71 19.61
N LEU A 79 59.09 -8.26 20.84
CA LEU A 79 60.02 -7.19 21.29
C LEU A 79 59.45 -5.80 21.68
N GLY A 80 59.58 -5.50 22.97
CA GLY A 80 59.40 -4.16 23.56
C GLY A 80 60.71 -3.40 23.79
N LEU A 81 60.61 -2.10 24.10
CA LEU A 81 61.65 -1.24 24.70
C LEU A 81 61.05 0.12 25.14
N GLN A 82 61.50 0.63 26.30
CA GLN A 82 61.25 1.97 26.86
C GLN A 82 62.38 2.94 26.48
N LEU A 83 62.11 4.26 26.34
CA LEU A 83 62.73 5.39 27.09
C LEU A 83 62.60 6.80 26.44
N ASN A 84 62.05 7.74 27.23
CA ASN A 84 62.43 9.13 27.57
C ASN A 84 63.20 10.07 26.61
N GLY A 85 62.68 11.30 26.44
CA GLY A 85 63.50 12.53 26.36
C GLY A 85 62.96 13.66 25.46
N ALA A 86 62.34 14.69 26.06
CA ALA A 86 61.75 15.83 25.36
C ALA A 86 62.74 16.93 24.93
N LYS A 87 62.47 17.56 23.77
CA LYS A 87 62.83 18.96 23.46
C LYS A 87 61.81 19.56 22.48
N THR A 88 61.15 20.65 22.87
CA THR A 88 60.11 21.36 22.11
C THR A 88 60.72 22.38 21.14
N LEU A 89 60.26 22.40 19.88
CA LEU A 89 60.51 23.46 18.88
C LEU A 89 59.23 24.27 18.63
N ASP A 90 59.39 25.56 18.33
CA ASP A 90 58.36 26.58 18.16
C ASP A 90 57.58 26.44 16.82
N GLN A 91 56.29 26.78 16.84
CA GLN A 91 55.32 26.73 15.75
C GLN A 91 55.73 27.48 14.48
N ASN A 92 56.63 28.47 14.57
CA ASN A 92 57.09 29.20 13.39
C ASN A 92 58.13 28.45 12.54
N GLU A 93 58.84 27.45 13.08
CA GLU A 93 59.75 26.62 12.30
C GLU A 93 59.01 25.49 11.54
N VAL A 94 57.88 25.02 12.07
CA VAL A 94 57.04 23.99 11.42
C VAL A 94 56.26 24.55 10.21
N ALA A 95 55.84 25.82 10.29
CA ALA A 95 55.09 26.47 9.21
C ALA A 95 55.94 26.76 7.96
N ILE A 96 57.27 26.89 8.11
CA ILE A 96 58.20 27.10 6.98
C ILE A 96 58.53 25.76 6.30
N ALA A 97 58.62 24.66 7.06
CA ALA A 97 58.92 23.34 6.49
C ALA A 97 57.77 22.75 5.64
N LEU A 98 56.52 23.13 5.89
CA LEU A 98 55.35 22.64 5.14
C LEU A 98 55.07 23.41 3.85
N LYS A 99 55.68 24.58 3.64
CA LYS A 99 55.44 25.41 2.45
C LYS A 99 56.33 25.08 1.25
N ASP A 100 57.38 24.30 1.46
CA ASP A 100 58.33 23.87 0.42
C ASP A 100 58.11 22.43 -0.08
N PHE A 101 57.06 21.73 0.38
CA PHE A 101 56.82 20.32 0.01
C PHE A 101 56.02 20.11 -1.29
N ASP A 102 55.54 21.20 -1.93
CA ASP A 102 54.68 21.11 -3.11
C ASP A 102 55.44 21.16 -4.45
N ASN A 103 56.77 21.00 -4.43
CA ASN A 103 57.59 21.10 -5.64
C ASN A 103 58.77 20.12 -5.66
N THR A 104 58.51 18.80 -5.68
CA THR A 104 59.41 17.85 -6.37
C THR A 104 58.68 16.59 -6.81
N LYS A 105 58.64 16.37 -8.13
CA LYS A 105 58.51 15.04 -8.73
C LYS A 105 59.74 14.23 -8.34
N ASP A 106 59.59 13.16 -7.57
CA ASP A 106 60.12 11.84 -7.93
C ASP A 106 59.85 10.75 -6.88
N ASN A 107 59.82 9.53 -7.41
CA ASN A 107 59.64 8.25 -6.74
C ASN A 107 60.56 8.07 -5.53
N HIS A 108 60.00 7.68 -4.38
CA HIS A 108 60.48 6.57 -3.51
C HIS A 108 59.63 6.53 -2.21
N MET A 109 58.52 5.79 -2.24
CA MET A 109 57.79 5.35 -1.04
C MET A 109 58.58 4.23 -0.37
N GLY A 110 59.18 4.52 0.79
CA GLY A 110 59.80 3.49 1.60
C GLY A 110 60.76 4.04 2.63
N GLN A 111 60.27 4.86 3.57
CA GLN A 111 60.82 4.95 4.95
C GLN A 111 60.07 5.87 5.93
N ASN A 112 59.08 6.66 5.51
CA ASN A 112 58.43 7.65 6.41
C ASN A 112 57.08 7.22 7.00
N ARG A 113 56.92 5.94 7.38
CA ARG A 113 55.76 5.50 8.20
C ARG A 113 56.08 5.36 9.69
N ARG A 114 57.36 5.34 10.08
CA ARG A 114 57.79 5.14 11.47
C ARG A 114 57.79 6.40 12.35
N VAL A 115 57.75 7.61 11.78
CA VAL A 115 57.79 8.85 12.58
C VAL A 115 56.38 9.30 13.03
N VAL A 116 55.33 8.91 12.30
CA VAL A 116 53.95 9.28 12.63
C VAL A 116 53.34 8.33 13.68
N GLU A 117 53.78 7.08 13.71
CA GLU A 117 53.29 6.08 14.66
C GLU A 117 53.86 6.29 16.08
N ASP A 118 55.07 6.84 16.21
CA ASP A 118 55.68 7.11 17.52
C ASP A 118 55.09 8.34 18.24
N PHE A 119 54.48 9.30 17.52
CA PHE A 119 53.87 10.50 18.12
C PHE A 119 52.47 10.29 18.70
N ILE A 120 51.80 9.18 18.39
CA ILE A 120 50.44 8.89 18.87
C ILE A 120 50.45 8.21 20.25
N GLN A 121 51.57 7.63 20.70
CA GLN A 121 51.65 6.95 22.01
C GLN A 121 51.99 7.85 23.20
N GLU A 122 52.40 9.11 23.02
CA GLU A 122 52.67 10.04 24.14
C GLU A 122 51.70 11.22 24.19
N GLY A 123 50.41 10.95 24.39
CA GLY A 123 49.44 11.74 25.19
C GLY A 123 49.42 13.28 25.15
N ILE A 124 49.97 13.97 24.16
CA ILE A 124 50.06 15.43 24.11
C ILE A 124 49.74 15.91 22.69
N LEU A 125 48.45 16.09 22.39
CA LEU A 125 47.94 17.15 21.51
C LEU A 125 46.42 17.24 21.69
N ASN A 126 46.02 18.15 22.57
CA ASN A 126 44.64 18.56 22.77
C ASN A 126 44.25 19.53 21.65
N THR A 127 43.92 19.02 20.46
CA THR A 127 43.40 19.81 19.32
C THR A 127 41.90 19.57 19.16
N ARG A 128 41.13 20.07 20.14
CA ARG A 128 39.66 20.11 20.09
C ARG A 128 39.08 21.05 19.02
N ASN A 129 39.92 21.68 18.17
CA ASN A 129 39.49 22.67 17.17
C ASN A 129 40.03 22.43 15.74
N THR A 130 40.45 21.21 15.39
CA THR A 130 40.73 20.83 13.98
C THR A 130 40.04 19.53 13.54
N PHE A 131 39.21 18.93 14.40
CA PHE A 131 38.44 17.72 14.05
C PHE A 131 37.11 18.02 13.34
N ASN A 132 36.58 19.25 13.49
CA ASN A 132 35.34 19.68 12.87
C ASN A 132 35.51 20.21 11.42
N ASP A 133 36.75 20.42 10.96
CA ASP A 133 37.02 20.95 9.62
C ASP A 133 37.12 19.88 8.52
N ILE A 134 36.80 18.61 8.81
CA ILE A 134 36.64 17.55 7.79
C ILE A 134 35.41 16.67 8.11
N LEU A 135 34.28 17.30 8.43
CA LEU A 135 32.97 16.65 8.27
C LEU A 135 32.44 17.02 6.88
N ALA A 136 33.00 16.37 5.86
CA ALA A 136 32.53 16.54 4.50
C ALA A 136 31.15 15.90 4.37
N ASP A 137 30.13 16.73 4.14
CA ASP A 137 28.89 16.31 3.49
C ASP A 137 29.28 15.69 2.13
N ILE A 138 29.39 14.36 2.09
CA ILE A 138 29.71 13.64 0.86
C ILE A 138 28.47 13.72 -0.02
N GLY A 139 28.38 14.80 -0.82
CA GLY A 139 27.21 15.13 -1.64
C GLY A 139 26.76 14.00 -2.59
N PRO A 140 25.66 14.18 -3.35
CA PRO A 140 24.99 13.08 -4.04
C PRO A 140 25.85 12.39 -5.12
N ILE A 141 25.57 11.11 -5.38
CA ILE A 141 26.15 10.34 -6.48
C ILE A 141 25.34 10.66 -7.73
N VAL A 142 25.89 11.53 -8.58
CA VAL A 142 25.26 12.02 -9.82
C VAL A 142 26.19 11.92 -11.04
N GLY A 143 25.61 11.92 -12.23
CA GLY A 143 26.28 11.81 -13.53
C GLY A 143 26.43 10.39 -14.10
N TYR A 144 26.35 9.34 -13.28
CA TYR A 144 26.48 7.95 -13.76
C TYR A 144 25.26 7.50 -14.59
N ALA A 145 24.07 8.03 -14.30
CA ALA A 145 22.84 7.78 -15.04
C ALA A 145 22.92 8.27 -16.49
N SER A 146 23.77 9.25 -16.77
CA SER A 146 24.02 9.76 -18.12
C SER A 146 24.95 8.88 -18.96
N GLU A 147 25.63 7.91 -18.35
CA GLU A 147 26.41 6.91 -19.10
C GLU A 147 25.47 6.01 -19.93
N PRO A 148 25.90 5.58 -21.13
CA PRO A 148 25.17 4.58 -21.90
C PRO A 148 25.09 3.26 -21.11
N LEU A 149 23.96 2.56 -21.21
CA LEU A 149 23.86 1.20 -20.71
C LEU A 149 24.71 0.28 -21.61
N LEU A 150 25.72 -0.36 -21.04
CA LEU A 150 26.71 -1.16 -21.77
C LEU A 150 26.71 -2.61 -21.27
N PRO A 151 27.05 -3.60 -22.13
CA PRO A 151 27.34 -4.96 -21.69
C PRO A 151 28.45 -4.99 -20.63
N LEU A 152 28.42 -5.98 -19.75
CA LEU A 152 29.25 -6.05 -18.53
C LEU A 152 30.73 -5.89 -18.83
N TYR A 153 31.23 -6.57 -19.87
CA TYR A 153 32.63 -6.46 -20.30
C TYR A 153 33.05 -5.02 -20.62
N LYS A 154 32.20 -4.27 -21.33
CA LYS A 154 32.46 -2.86 -21.67
C LYS A 154 32.26 -1.93 -20.48
N ALA A 155 31.32 -2.26 -19.60
CA ALA A 155 31.06 -1.52 -18.37
C ALA A 155 32.25 -1.60 -17.39
N CYS A 156 32.90 -2.76 -17.29
CA CYS A 156 34.05 -2.99 -16.42
C CYS A 156 35.41 -2.65 -17.06
N ALA A 157 35.48 -2.38 -18.37
CA ALA A 157 36.75 -2.07 -19.05
C ALA A 157 37.58 -0.94 -18.39
N PRO A 158 36.99 0.18 -17.89
CA PRO A 158 37.75 1.21 -17.17
C PRO A 158 38.39 0.72 -15.86
N LEU A 159 37.89 -0.37 -15.28
CA LEU A 159 38.35 -0.90 -14.00
C LEU A 159 39.59 -1.80 -14.14
N ASN A 160 40.01 -2.16 -15.36
CA ASN A 160 41.12 -3.10 -15.61
C ASN A 160 42.49 -2.61 -15.07
N GLY A 161 42.65 -1.31 -14.83
CA GLY A 161 43.83 -0.74 -14.17
C GLY A 161 43.66 -0.41 -12.68
N ILE A 162 42.46 -0.60 -12.13
CA ILE A 162 42.10 -0.27 -10.75
C ILE A 162 41.92 -1.53 -9.92
N ILE A 163 41.37 -2.56 -10.54
CA ILE A 163 40.99 -3.81 -9.90
C ILE A 163 41.68 -4.95 -10.63
N GLN A 164 42.58 -5.63 -9.93
CA GLN A 164 43.42 -6.69 -10.50
C GLN A 164 42.55 -7.84 -11.03
N ASN A 165 42.83 -8.33 -12.23
CA ASN A 165 42.12 -9.46 -12.85
C ASN A 165 40.60 -9.26 -13.04
N ILE A 166 40.07 -8.03 -13.01
CA ILE A 166 38.62 -7.78 -13.13
C ILE A 166 37.99 -8.42 -14.38
N LEU A 167 38.68 -8.43 -15.53
CA LEU A 167 38.14 -9.02 -16.76
C LEU A 167 38.02 -10.55 -16.69
N PHE A 168 38.88 -11.22 -15.90
CA PHE A 168 38.75 -12.66 -15.63
C PHE A 168 37.49 -12.93 -14.80
N TYR A 169 37.26 -12.15 -13.74
CA TYR A 169 36.06 -12.29 -12.92
C TYR A 169 34.77 -11.87 -13.64
N VAL A 170 34.85 -10.92 -14.58
CA VAL A 170 33.73 -10.59 -15.48
C VAL A 170 33.35 -11.80 -16.34
N GLN A 171 34.35 -12.49 -16.88
CA GLN A 171 34.09 -13.69 -17.69
C GLN A 171 33.48 -14.81 -16.86
N SER A 172 34.03 -15.10 -15.67
CA SER A 172 33.46 -16.09 -14.74
C SER A 172 32.02 -15.72 -14.32
N ALA A 173 31.75 -14.44 -14.02
CA ALA A 173 30.40 -14.00 -13.68
C ALA A 173 29.40 -14.19 -14.84
N LEU A 174 29.82 -13.98 -16.09
CA LEU A 174 28.98 -14.23 -17.27
C LEU A 174 28.76 -15.72 -17.52
N GLU A 175 29.80 -16.55 -17.39
CA GLU A 175 29.74 -18.00 -17.59
C GLU A 175 28.86 -18.69 -16.54
N GLU A 176 28.85 -18.19 -15.31
CA GLU A 176 28.03 -18.71 -14.21
C GLU A 176 26.61 -18.12 -14.15
N THR A 177 26.31 -17.11 -14.97
CA THR A 177 24.97 -16.53 -15.02
C THR A 177 24.07 -17.36 -15.94
N SER A 178 22.85 -17.64 -15.49
CA SER A 178 21.83 -18.35 -16.27
C SER A 178 21.60 -17.71 -17.64
N GLU A 179 21.40 -18.51 -18.69
CA GLU A 179 20.98 -18.02 -20.02
C GLU A 179 19.62 -17.31 -19.99
N GLN A 180 18.80 -17.61 -18.99
CA GLN A 180 17.56 -16.91 -18.67
C GLN A 180 17.58 -16.50 -17.19
N PRO A 181 18.15 -15.34 -16.86
CA PRO A 181 18.12 -14.83 -15.49
C PRO A 181 16.69 -14.55 -15.03
N LEU A 182 16.44 -14.72 -13.73
CA LEU A 182 15.18 -14.36 -13.06
C LEU A 182 15.02 -12.83 -12.98
N ASP A 183 13.91 -12.37 -12.38
CA ASP A 183 13.61 -10.97 -12.08
C ASP A 183 13.69 -10.02 -13.28
N GLY A 184 13.63 -10.59 -14.48
CA GLY A 184 13.64 -9.83 -15.70
C GLY A 184 14.94 -9.12 -16.06
N LEU A 185 16.03 -9.57 -15.44
CA LEU A 185 17.36 -9.07 -15.73
C LEU A 185 17.88 -9.65 -17.05
N THR A 186 18.60 -8.82 -17.80
CA THR A 186 19.47 -9.31 -18.88
C THR A 186 20.63 -10.11 -18.28
N ILE A 187 21.29 -10.93 -19.11
CA ILE A 187 22.49 -11.69 -18.69
C ILE A 187 23.55 -10.74 -18.11
N ASP A 188 23.79 -9.60 -18.76
CA ASP A 188 24.75 -8.59 -18.28
C ASP A 188 24.34 -7.95 -16.94
N GLU A 189 23.05 -7.69 -16.73
CA GLU A 189 22.53 -7.13 -15.48
C GLU A 189 22.64 -8.12 -14.31
N SER A 190 22.23 -9.37 -14.53
CA SER A 190 22.39 -10.45 -13.54
C SER A 190 23.86 -10.73 -13.26
N ALA A 191 24.70 -10.80 -14.29
CA ALA A 191 26.13 -11.02 -14.14
C ALA A 191 26.82 -9.85 -13.43
N ALA A 192 26.31 -8.61 -13.55
CA ALA A 192 26.82 -7.47 -12.78
C ALA A 192 26.63 -7.66 -11.27
N ILE A 193 25.50 -8.23 -10.85
CA ILE A 193 25.20 -8.56 -9.44
C ILE A 193 26.04 -9.74 -8.97
N ARG A 194 26.18 -10.78 -9.80
CA ARG A 194 27.07 -11.91 -9.52
C ARG A 194 28.53 -11.48 -9.35
N LEU A 195 29.02 -10.61 -10.25
CA LEU A 195 30.37 -10.04 -10.16
C LEU A 195 30.59 -9.25 -8.86
N TYR A 196 29.54 -8.60 -8.35
CA TYR A 196 29.59 -7.87 -7.09
C TYR A 196 29.74 -8.80 -5.88
N THR A 197 29.23 -10.03 -5.95
CA THR A 197 29.14 -10.98 -4.82
C THR A 197 30.12 -12.15 -4.89
N ILE A 198 30.82 -12.32 -6.02
CA ILE A 198 31.79 -13.40 -6.21
C ILE A 198 32.96 -13.32 -5.22
N GLU A 199 33.45 -14.47 -4.77
CA GLU A 199 34.68 -14.55 -3.99
C GLU A 199 35.90 -14.55 -4.91
N TRP A 200 36.87 -13.70 -4.58
CA TRP A 200 38.05 -13.50 -5.39
C TRP A 200 39.19 -14.37 -4.83
N GLU A 201 39.84 -15.17 -5.70
CA GLU A 201 41.01 -15.95 -5.33
C GLU A 201 42.24 -15.03 -5.19
N GLY A 202 42.92 -15.07 -4.04
CA GLY A 202 44.16 -14.33 -3.77
C GLY A 202 44.02 -13.18 -2.77
N SER A 203 45.10 -12.42 -2.55
CA SER A 203 45.17 -11.34 -1.54
C SER A 203 44.80 -9.94 -2.05
N HIS A 204 44.26 -9.84 -3.27
CA HIS A 204 43.90 -8.56 -3.89
C HIS A 204 42.45 -8.14 -3.57
N GLN A 205 42.20 -6.83 -3.60
CA GLN A 205 40.87 -6.26 -3.33
C GLN A 205 39.88 -6.59 -4.45
N SER A 206 38.67 -7.01 -4.06
CA SER A 206 37.57 -7.30 -4.99
C SER A 206 36.84 -6.05 -5.47
N LEU A 207 35.96 -6.21 -6.46
CA LEU A 207 35.05 -5.15 -6.89
C LEU A 207 34.21 -4.62 -5.72
N TYR A 208 33.65 -5.53 -4.91
CA TYR A 208 32.92 -5.19 -3.69
C TYR A 208 33.72 -4.26 -2.78
N SER A 209 34.94 -4.65 -2.40
CA SER A 209 35.70 -3.89 -1.40
C SER A 209 36.19 -2.55 -1.95
N LYS A 210 36.65 -2.54 -3.21
CA LYS A 210 37.13 -1.30 -3.84
C LYS A 210 36.01 -0.30 -4.09
N LEU A 211 34.86 -0.75 -4.61
CA LEU A 211 33.72 0.12 -4.86
C LEU A 211 33.17 0.70 -3.56
N ASN A 212 32.94 -0.11 -2.52
CA ASN A 212 32.45 0.40 -1.24
C ASN A 212 33.43 1.33 -0.55
N TYR A 213 34.74 1.10 -0.69
CA TYR A 213 35.74 2.05 -0.23
C TYR A 213 35.58 3.40 -0.94
N THR A 214 35.49 3.40 -2.27
CA THR A 214 35.35 4.63 -3.07
C THR A 214 34.01 5.35 -2.85
N LEU A 215 32.92 4.64 -2.57
CA LEU A 215 31.62 5.27 -2.26
C LEU A 215 31.65 6.13 -0.99
N LYS A 216 32.60 5.85 -0.10
CA LYS A 216 32.81 6.54 1.19
C LYS A 216 33.88 7.64 1.12
N THR A 217 34.54 7.86 -0.02
CA THR A 217 35.55 8.93 -0.13
C THR A 217 34.87 10.29 -0.38
N ALA A 218 35.50 11.36 0.13
CA ALA A 218 34.94 12.70 0.04
C ALA A 218 34.85 13.24 -1.40
N SER A 219 35.70 12.75 -2.32
CA SER A 219 35.73 13.18 -3.72
C SER A 219 34.90 12.27 -4.61
N ARG A 220 33.75 12.75 -5.10
CA ARG A 220 32.91 12.02 -6.07
C ARG A 220 33.60 11.78 -7.42
N GLU A 221 34.65 12.53 -7.75
CA GLU A 221 35.42 12.29 -8.96
C GLU A 221 36.18 10.95 -8.93
N GLU A 222 36.45 10.39 -7.75
CA GLU A 222 37.04 9.06 -7.62
C GLU A 222 36.09 7.93 -8.04
N LEU A 223 34.77 8.18 -8.06
CA LEU A 223 33.78 7.23 -8.55
C LEU A 223 33.68 7.19 -10.08
N ARG A 224 34.23 8.18 -10.80
CA ARG A 224 34.11 8.28 -12.27
C ARG A 224 34.48 6.99 -13.01
N PRO A 225 35.57 6.26 -12.67
CA PRO A 225 35.89 5.01 -13.34
C PRO A 225 34.81 3.93 -13.19
N TYR A 226 34.00 4.01 -12.14
CA TYR A 226 32.92 3.07 -11.84
C TYR A 226 31.60 3.43 -12.50
N PHE A 227 31.43 4.62 -13.09
CA PHE A 227 30.12 5.10 -13.55
C PHE A 227 29.45 4.17 -14.57
N LYS A 228 30.22 3.59 -15.49
CA LYS A 228 29.69 2.62 -16.47
C LYS A 228 29.22 1.33 -15.81
N TYR A 229 29.94 0.85 -14.81
CA TYR A 229 29.53 -0.30 -14.01
C TYR A 229 28.32 0.05 -13.12
N LEU A 230 28.33 1.20 -12.43
CA LEU A 230 27.22 1.69 -11.62
C LEU A 230 25.94 1.87 -12.44
N LYS A 231 26.05 2.35 -13.68
CA LYS A 231 24.92 2.45 -14.61
C LYS A 231 24.27 1.08 -14.81
N LEU A 232 25.06 0.05 -15.12
CA LEU A 232 24.55 -1.31 -15.31
C LEU A 232 24.03 -1.92 -14.00
N PHE A 233 24.81 -1.81 -12.93
CA PHE A 233 24.52 -2.40 -11.63
C PHE A 233 23.27 -1.78 -10.98
N VAL A 234 23.15 -0.46 -10.92
CA VAL A 234 21.97 0.19 -10.34
C VAL A 234 20.74 0.04 -11.24
N THR A 235 20.91 -0.07 -12.56
CA THR A 235 19.79 -0.46 -13.46
C THR A 235 19.27 -1.85 -13.10
N ALA A 236 20.17 -2.82 -12.83
CA ALA A 236 19.78 -4.15 -12.38
C ALA A 236 19.05 -4.08 -11.03
N LEU A 237 19.61 -3.38 -10.04
CA LEU A 237 18.98 -3.22 -8.72
C LEU A 237 17.63 -2.49 -8.76
N ALA A 238 17.43 -1.57 -9.72
CA ALA A 238 16.16 -0.87 -9.89
C ALA A 238 15.03 -1.77 -10.41
N LYS A 239 15.36 -2.93 -11.02
CA LYS A 239 14.41 -3.94 -11.52
C LYS A 239 14.08 -5.03 -10.50
N LEU A 240 14.92 -5.18 -9.47
CA LEU A 240 14.74 -6.21 -8.45
C LEU A 240 13.60 -5.87 -7.49
N PRO A 241 12.90 -6.90 -6.95
CA PRO A 241 11.87 -6.69 -5.95
C PRO A 241 12.44 -6.00 -4.71
N CYS A 242 11.65 -5.09 -4.14
CA CYS A 242 11.95 -4.54 -2.82
C CYS A 242 11.68 -5.62 -1.78
N THR A 243 12.58 -5.78 -0.82
CA THR A 243 12.24 -6.61 0.34
C THR A 243 11.19 -5.90 1.18
N PRO A 244 10.19 -6.62 1.71
CA PRO A 244 9.22 -6.05 2.63
C PRO A 244 9.89 -5.45 3.87
N PRO A 245 9.29 -4.43 4.52
CA PRO A 245 9.82 -3.81 5.72
C PRO A 245 10.03 -4.85 6.83
N SER A 246 11.27 -5.28 7.00
CA SER A 246 11.67 -6.31 7.95
C SER A 246 13.07 -6.01 8.45
N ASN A 247 13.40 -6.57 9.62
CA ASN A 247 14.73 -6.43 10.18
C ASN A 247 15.72 -7.26 9.35
N ILE A 248 16.57 -6.58 8.60
CA ILE A 248 17.75 -7.19 7.97
C ILE A 248 18.96 -7.00 8.89
N TRP A 249 19.86 -7.97 8.85
CA TRP A 249 20.94 -8.07 9.81
C TRP A 249 22.30 -7.96 9.14
N ARG A 250 23.20 -7.20 9.76
CA ARG A 250 24.61 -7.13 9.36
C ARG A 250 25.52 -7.27 10.56
N GLY A 251 26.34 -8.31 10.55
CA GLY A 251 27.41 -8.50 11.53
C GLY A 251 28.68 -7.74 11.16
N VAL A 252 29.37 -7.22 12.18
CA VAL A 252 30.69 -6.59 12.09
C VAL A 252 31.56 -7.08 13.25
N THR A 253 32.77 -7.55 12.94
CA THR A 253 33.70 -8.15 13.91
C THR A 253 34.46 -7.13 14.77
N LYS A 254 33.87 -5.95 14.99
CA LYS A 254 34.44 -4.82 15.76
C LYS A 254 33.36 -4.09 16.53
N ASP A 255 33.75 -3.38 17.58
CA ASP A 255 32.89 -2.46 18.32
C ASP A 255 32.80 -1.10 17.61
N LEU A 256 31.63 -0.82 17.07
CA LEU A 256 31.25 0.47 16.48
C LEU A 256 30.24 1.20 17.36
N SER A 257 29.86 0.64 18.51
CA SER A 257 28.71 1.09 19.30
C SER A 257 28.82 2.55 19.79
N ALA A 258 30.04 3.04 20.00
CA ALA A 258 30.31 4.44 20.37
C ALA A 258 30.04 5.43 19.22
N GLN A 259 30.00 4.96 17.96
CA GLN A 259 29.78 5.78 16.77
C GLN A 259 28.28 5.94 16.44
N PHE A 260 27.39 5.24 17.14
CA PHE A 260 25.94 5.25 16.92
C PHE A 260 25.15 5.55 18.21
N PRO A 261 25.14 6.80 18.68
CA PRO A 261 24.25 7.20 19.76
C PRO A 261 22.77 7.10 19.31
N PRO A 262 21.82 6.75 20.20
CA PRO A 262 20.39 6.82 19.88
C PRO A 262 19.97 8.20 19.36
N ASN A 263 18.99 8.23 18.47
CA ASN A 263 18.44 9.40 17.77
C ASN A 263 19.42 10.14 16.85
N THR A 264 20.55 9.54 16.49
CA THR A 264 21.48 10.16 15.52
C THR A 264 21.12 9.79 14.07
N PRO A 265 21.15 10.77 13.14
CA PRO A 265 20.99 10.50 11.73
C PRO A 265 22.27 9.87 11.15
N VAL A 266 22.09 8.84 10.33
CA VAL A 266 23.16 8.10 9.66
C VAL A 266 22.87 8.08 8.17
N THR A 267 23.84 8.48 7.35
CA THR A 267 23.78 8.27 5.90
C THR A 267 24.62 7.06 5.52
N TRP A 268 23.96 6.04 4.99
CA TRP A 268 24.55 4.77 4.63
C TRP A 268 25.06 4.80 3.18
N TRP A 269 26.38 4.86 2.99
CA TRP A 269 27.01 5.04 1.67
C TRP A 269 27.46 3.77 0.96
N SER A 270 27.37 2.60 1.60
CA SER A 270 27.82 1.33 1.00
C SER A 270 26.67 0.53 0.42
N PHE A 271 26.95 -0.23 -0.65
CA PHE A 271 26.07 -1.31 -1.11
C PHE A 271 26.22 -2.51 -0.15
N THR A 272 25.64 -2.41 1.04
CA THR A 272 25.86 -3.43 2.06
C THR A 272 24.93 -4.61 1.85
N SER A 273 25.54 -5.80 1.85
CA SER A 273 24.87 -7.08 1.90
C SER A 273 24.42 -7.39 3.33
N CYS A 274 23.12 -7.53 3.53
CA CYS A 274 22.50 -7.90 4.78
C CYS A 274 21.78 -9.25 4.62
N THR A 275 21.63 -9.99 5.70
CA THR A 275 20.83 -11.23 5.69
C THR A 275 19.46 -10.97 6.32
N THR A 276 18.41 -11.59 5.80
CA THR A 276 17.09 -11.62 6.45
C THR A 276 17.06 -12.57 7.65
N THR A 277 18.05 -13.47 7.76
CA THR A 277 18.04 -14.56 8.72
C THR A 277 19.15 -14.38 9.76
N LEU A 278 18.77 -14.12 11.02
CA LEU A 278 19.74 -13.92 12.10
C LEU A 278 20.66 -15.14 12.31
N THR A 279 20.17 -16.36 12.08
CA THR A 279 20.95 -17.60 12.25
C THR A 279 22.12 -17.73 11.26
N VAL A 280 22.09 -17.04 10.12
CA VAL A 280 23.24 -16.94 9.20
C VAL A 280 24.43 -16.28 9.88
N LEU A 281 24.17 -15.31 10.78
CA LEU A 281 25.21 -14.65 11.58
C LEU A 281 25.67 -15.52 12.76
N GLU A 282 24.81 -16.42 13.26
CA GLU A 282 25.13 -17.39 14.32
C GLU A 282 26.10 -18.49 13.86
N ASN A 283 26.18 -18.75 12.54
CA ASN A 283 27.17 -19.67 11.94
C ASN A 283 28.62 -19.15 12.01
N ASN A 284 28.87 -18.03 12.70
CA ASN A 284 30.17 -17.53 13.16
C ASN A 284 31.13 -16.96 12.09
N ILE A 285 30.79 -17.07 10.81
CA ILE A 285 31.65 -16.58 9.71
C ILE A 285 31.55 -15.05 9.55
N TYR A 286 30.36 -14.48 9.78
CA TYR A 286 30.09 -13.06 9.49
C TYR A 286 30.14 -12.13 10.71
N LEU A 287 29.76 -12.62 11.89
CA LEU A 287 29.83 -11.87 13.15
C LEU A 287 31.11 -12.17 13.95
N GLY A 288 31.79 -13.30 13.68
CA GLY A 288 32.94 -13.77 14.46
C GLY A 288 32.55 -14.39 15.81
N LYS A 289 33.46 -15.18 16.43
CA LYS A 289 33.19 -15.90 17.69
C LYS A 289 33.60 -15.16 18.96
N THR A 290 34.60 -14.28 18.88
CA THR A 290 35.26 -13.65 20.03
C THR A 290 35.70 -12.23 19.69
N GLY A 291 35.82 -11.38 20.71
CA GLY A 291 36.18 -9.96 20.56
C GLY A 291 34.94 -9.07 20.53
N ASN A 292 35.11 -7.75 20.72
CA ASN A 292 33.98 -6.82 20.74
C ASN A 292 33.40 -6.70 19.31
N ARG A 293 32.11 -6.96 19.16
CA ARG A 293 31.40 -7.10 17.88
C ARG A 293 30.17 -6.20 17.85
N THR A 294 29.78 -5.80 16.65
CA THR A 294 28.56 -5.01 16.42
C THR A 294 27.61 -5.77 15.50
N LEU A 295 26.34 -5.86 15.90
CA LEU A 295 25.26 -6.39 15.09
C LEU A 295 24.31 -5.25 14.74
N PHE A 296 24.19 -4.92 13.45
CA PHE A 296 23.16 -4.01 12.99
C PHE A 296 21.86 -4.78 12.77
N SER A 297 20.79 -4.31 13.39
CA SER A 297 19.41 -4.61 13.03
C SER A 297 18.89 -3.43 12.24
N VAL A 298 18.45 -3.63 11.01
CA VAL A 298 18.02 -2.54 10.13
C VAL A 298 16.57 -2.75 9.70
N GLU A 299 15.65 -1.89 10.12
CA GLU A 299 14.33 -1.76 9.53
C GLU A 299 14.48 -1.07 8.16
N ALA A 300 14.66 -1.86 7.10
CA ALA A 300 14.85 -1.36 5.75
C ALA A 300 13.51 -1.16 5.02
N ILE A 301 13.36 -0.05 4.30
CA ILE A 301 12.16 0.28 3.51
C ILE A 301 12.33 -0.12 2.03
N ASN A 302 13.55 -0.04 1.49
CA ASN A 302 13.81 -0.28 0.05
C ASN A 302 15.03 -1.19 -0.20
N GLY A 303 15.26 -2.19 0.65
CA GLY A 303 16.28 -3.21 0.41
C GLY A 303 16.04 -3.97 -0.90
N ARG A 304 17.09 -4.45 -1.56
CA ARG A 304 17.00 -5.23 -2.81
C ARG A 304 17.44 -6.66 -2.59
N SER A 305 16.52 -7.62 -2.70
CA SER A 305 16.88 -9.03 -2.62
C SER A 305 17.67 -9.43 -3.85
N ILE A 306 18.87 -9.97 -3.66
CA ILE A 306 19.76 -10.37 -4.76
C ILE A 306 19.98 -11.88 -4.84
N ARG A 307 19.27 -12.69 -4.04
CA ARG A 307 19.51 -14.14 -3.92
C ARG A 307 19.55 -14.88 -5.27
N ALA A 308 18.63 -14.56 -6.18
CA ALA A 308 18.56 -15.18 -7.50
C ALA A 308 19.78 -14.87 -8.40
N HIS A 309 20.52 -13.82 -8.07
CA HIS A 309 21.58 -13.23 -8.89
C HIS A 309 22.94 -13.16 -8.19
N SER A 310 22.98 -13.46 -6.89
CA SER A 310 24.21 -13.56 -6.10
C SER A 310 25.01 -14.81 -6.47
N HIS A 311 26.32 -14.76 -6.25
CA HIS A 311 27.16 -15.97 -6.27
C HIS A 311 26.73 -16.96 -5.18
N PHE A 312 26.17 -16.46 -4.06
CA PHE A 312 25.61 -17.26 -2.97
C PHE A 312 24.08 -17.37 -3.11
N ASN A 313 23.59 -18.47 -3.67
CA ASN A 313 22.15 -18.69 -3.88
C ASN A 313 21.43 -19.37 -2.69
N SER A 314 22.18 -19.80 -1.68
CA SER A 314 21.68 -20.51 -0.50
C SER A 314 21.18 -19.60 0.63
N GLU A 315 21.46 -18.30 0.57
CA GLU A 315 21.09 -17.32 1.60
C GLU A 315 20.29 -16.16 0.97
N ASP A 316 19.29 -15.65 1.69
CA ASP A 316 18.58 -14.43 1.30
C ASP A 316 19.46 -13.22 1.61
N GLU A 317 20.16 -12.75 0.59
CA GLU A 317 21.06 -11.60 0.62
C GLU A 317 20.32 -10.34 0.11
N VAL A 318 20.35 -9.27 0.91
CA VAL A 318 19.65 -8.00 0.66
C VAL A 318 20.66 -6.86 0.55
N LEU A 319 20.64 -6.10 -0.55
CA LEU A 319 21.46 -4.91 -0.71
C LEU A 319 20.72 -3.64 -0.30
N LEU A 320 21.36 -2.84 0.55
CA LEU A 320 21.01 -1.44 0.78
C LEU A 320 21.67 -0.54 -0.26
N LEU A 321 20.98 0.54 -0.68
CA LEU A 321 21.52 1.49 -1.65
C LEU A 321 22.39 2.57 -0.97
N PRO A 322 23.43 3.09 -1.63
CA PRO A 322 24.22 4.20 -1.10
C PRO A 322 23.37 5.47 -1.00
N GLY A 323 23.63 6.28 0.02
CA GLY A 323 22.84 7.47 0.33
C GLY A 323 21.54 7.16 1.09
N THR A 324 21.38 5.96 1.65
CA THR A 324 20.19 5.62 2.45
C THR A 324 20.23 6.36 3.80
N HIS A 325 19.17 7.10 4.13
CA HIS A 325 19.04 7.79 5.41
C HIS A 325 18.46 6.86 6.47
N MET A 326 19.08 6.86 7.65
CA MET A 326 18.66 6.07 8.79
C MET A 326 18.72 6.91 10.06
N VAL A 327 17.96 6.50 11.07
CA VAL A 327 18.06 7.01 12.43
C VAL A 327 18.35 5.85 13.37
N VAL A 328 19.32 6.03 14.27
CA VAL A 328 19.58 5.06 15.34
C VAL A 328 18.40 5.06 16.30
N GLN A 329 17.66 3.96 16.35
CA GLN A 329 16.49 3.81 17.24
C GLN A 329 16.93 3.45 18.66
N SER A 330 17.81 2.46 18.77
CA SER A 330 18.27 1.97 20.06
C SER A 330 19.62 1.29 19.95
N ARG A 331 20.29 1.20 21.10
CA ARG A 331 21.49 0.40 21.31
C ARG A 331 21.22 -0.58 22.43
N LEU A 332 21.59 -1.83 22.23
CA LEU A 332 21.47 -2.90 23.22
C LEU A 332 22.80 -3.63 23.36
N ASP A 333 23.39 -3.62 24.55
CA ASP A 333 24.57 -4.42 24.85
C ASP A 333 24.13 -5.82 25.26
N ALA A 334 23.94 -6.71 24.27
CA ALA A 334 23.38 -8.04 24.47
C ALA A 334 24.36 -9.00 25.19
N ALA A 335 25.65 -8.74 25.09
CA ALA A 335 26.72 -9.41 25.85
C ALA A 335 27.91 -8.45 26.04
N PRO A 336 28.88 -8.74 26.93
CA PRO A 336 30.05 -7.88 27.14
C PRO A 336 30.85 -7.57 25.87
N ASP A 337 30.74 -8.43 24.86
CA ASP A 337 31.47 -8.37 23.60
C ASP A 337 30.51 -8.29 22.37
N LEU A 338 29.21 -8.07 22.57
CA LEU A 338 28.22 -7.94 21.50
C LEU A 338 27.30 -6.73 21.72
N HIS A 339 27.42 -5.76 20.83
CA HIS A 339 26.60 -4.56 20.80
C HIS A 339 25.64 -4.59 19.62
N ILE A 340 24.34 -4.50 19.88
CA ILE A 340 23.30 -4.44 18.86
C ILE A 340 22.92 -2.98 18.63
N ILE A 341 22.99 -2.53 17.38
CA ILE A 341 22.56 -1.20 16.95
C ILE A 341 21.33 -1.36 16.07
N HIS A 342 20.20 -0.82 16.53
CA HIS A 342 18.97 -0.81 15.76
C HIS A 342 18.87 0.48 14.94
N LEU A 343 18.83 0.34 13.63
CA LEU A 343 18.70 1.41 12.65
C LEU A 343 17.32 1.31 12.00
N LYS A 344 16.63 2.45 11.90
CA LYS A 344 15.40 2.55 11.10
C LYS A 344 15.66 3.42 9.90
N GLN A 345 15.42 2.88 8.71
CA GLN A 345 15.47 3.67 7.51
C GLN A 345 14.37 4.73 7.54
N VAL A 346 14.71 5.95 7.12
CA VAL A 346 13.76 7.06 6.99
C VAL A 346 13.67 7.47 5.53
N ILE A 347 12.50 8.01 5.16
CA ILE A 347 12.30 8.50 3.80
C ILE A 347 13.15 9.76 3.63
N PRO A 348 14.06 9.82 2.64
CA PRO A 348 15.00 10.92 2.52
C PRO A 348 14.30 12.20 2.03
N GLU A 349 14.64 13.36 2.62
CA GLU A 349 14.24 14.66 2.10
C GLU A 349 14.97 15.01 0.79
N GLU A 350 16.19 14.48 0.62
CA GLU A 350 17.02 14.66 -0.57
C GLU A 350 17.50 13.31 -1.12
N VAL A 351 17.34 13.10 -2.43
CA VAL A 351 17.79 11.88 -3.11
C VAL A 351 19.30 11.94 -3.35
N LEU A 352 20.05 11.07 -2.67
CA LEU A 352 21.52 11.06 -2.70
C LEU A 352 22.16 10.09 -3.71
N LEU A 353 21.36 9.24 -4.37
CA LEU A 353 21.76 8.46 -5.54
C LEU A 353 20.78 8.76 -6.66
N GLU A 354 21.24 9.36 -7.76
CA GLU A 354 20.34 9.63 -8.88
C GLU A 354 19.75 8.33 -9.46
N PRO A 355 18.48 8.33 -9.91
CA PRO A 355 17.91 7.16 -10.58
C PRO A 355 18.63 6.85 -11.90
N PRO A 356 18.85 5.58 -12.26
CA PRO A 356 19.57 5.21 -13.48
C PRO A 356 18.79 5.54 -14.76
N PHE A 357 17.46 5.66 -14.70
CA PHE A 357 16.59 6.05 -15.81
C PHE A 357 15.32 6.72 -15.29
N GLU A 358 14.62 7.45 -16.16
CA GLU A 358 13.36 8.11 -15.80
C GLU A 358 12.31 7.08 -15.39
N GLY A 359 11.68 7.29 -14.23
CA GLY A 359 10.71 6.35 -13.67
C GLY A 359 11.28 5.20 -12.84
N ALA A 360 12.61 5.07 -12.70
CA ALA A 360 13.20 4.05 -11.82
C ALA A 360 12.79 4.25 -10.35
N LEU A 361 12.16 3.24 -9.75
CA LEU A 361 11.65 3.26 -8.38
C LEU A 361 12.74 2.88 -7.37
N LEU A 362 13.77 3.71 -7.20
CA LEU A 362 14.78 3.48 -6.16
C LEU A 362 14.30 3.88 -4.74
N TYR A 363 13.33 4.78 -4.64
CA TYR A 363 12.88 5.36 -3.37
C TYR A 363 11.34 5.41 -3.30
N PRO A 364 10.75 5.33 -2.09
CA PRO A 364 9.32 5.60 -1.89
C PRO A 364 8.98 7.02 -2.36
N LYS A 365 7.88 7.19 -3.11
CA LYS A 365 7.47 8.50 -3.64
C LYS A 365 7.12 9.46 -2.49
N THR A 366 7.89 10.53 -2.30
CA THR A 366 7.46 11.71 -1.53
C THR A 366 7.06 12.82 -2.48
N GLY A 367 5.96 13.50 -2.15
CA GLY A 367 5.49 14.67 -2.88
C GLY A 367 6.45 15.86 -2.70
N ARG A 368 7.55 15.91 -3.45
CA ARG A 368 8.31 17.11 -3.84
C ARG A 368 9.41 16.71 -4.83
N ALA A 369 9.18 16.96 -6.11
CA ALA A 369 10.20 16.83 -7.13
C ALA A 369 11.24 17.96 -6.98
N TRP A 370 12.50 17.61 -6.74
CA TRP A 370 13.62 18.53 -6.88
C TRP A 370 14.57 18.05 -7.97
N TYR A 371 14.44 18.63 -9.17
CA TYR A 371 15.50 18.66 -10.20
C TYR A 371 15.39 19.94 -11.03
N HIS A 372 15.63 21.09 -10.38
CA HIS A 372 15.96 22.33 -11.08
C HIS A 372 17.02 23.12 -10.31
N LYS A 373 18.30 22.80 -10.54
CA LYS A 373 19.41 23.78 -10.60
C LYS A 373 20.74 23.11 -10.93
N LYS A 374 21.03 22.94 -12.23
CA LYS A 374 22.38 23.14 -12.83
C LYS A 374 22.32 22.97 -14.35
N ARG A 375 21.61 23.88 -15.02
CA ARG A 375 21.84 24.21 -16.43
C ARG A 375 21.68 25.71 -16.62
N PHE A 376 22.70 26.46 -16.21
CA PHE A 376 22.92 27.82 -16.70
C PHE A 376 24.41 27.96 -17.00
N MET A 377 24.77 27.63 -18.24
CA MET A 377 25.77 28.30 -19.06
C MET A 377 26.04 27.44 -20.29
N ILE A 378 25.27 27.69 -21.36
CA ILE A 378 25.78 27.91 -22.72
C ILE A 378 24.68 28.74 -23.40
N SER A 379 25.03 29.99 -23.66
CA SER A 379 24.19 30.97 -24.36
C SER A 379 24.28 30.74 -25.86
N ILE A 380 23.16 30.97 -26.55
CA ILE A 380 23.09 31.35 -27.98
C ILE A 380 23.67 30.32 -28.95
N PHE A 381 22.85 29.38 -29.46
CA PHE A 381 22.95 28.89 -30.87
C PHE A 381 21.82 27.92 -31.32
N LEU A 382 20.77 27.67 -30.54
CA LEU A 382 19.72 26.69 -30.92
C LEU A 382 18.36 27.30 -31.27
N SER A 383 18.34 28.49 -31.87
CA SER A 383 17.11 29.10 -32.40
C SER A 383 16.94 28.93 -33.91
N ILE A 384 17.92 28.31 -34.60
CA ILE A 384 17.91 28.13 -36.06
C ILE A 384 17.72 26.67 -36.48
N ALA A 385 17.90 25.68 -35.59
CA ALA A 385 17.76 24.26 -35.92
C ALA A 385 16.31 23.72 -35.84
N VAL A 386 15.42 24.42 -35.13
CA VAL A 386 14.05 23.92 -34.84
C VAL A 386 13.07 24.11 -36.02
N ILE A 387 13.41 24.95 -37.01
CA ILE A 387 12.52 25.20 -38.16
C ILE A 387 12.80 24.25 -39.35
N ILE A 388 13.97 23.60 -39.38
CA ILE A 388 14.36 22.70 -40.49
C ILE A 388 14.15 21.21 -40.15
N GLY A 389 14.11 20.84 -38.87
CA GLY A 389 13.88 19.45 -38.43
C GLY A 389 12.43 18.96 -38.54
N ALA A 390 11.45 19.88 -38.62
CA ALA A 390 10.02 19.55 -38.62
C ALA A 390 9.47 19.06 -39.98
N MET A 391 10.27 19.05 -41.05
CA MET A 391 9.81 18.61 -42.37
C MET A 391 10.32 17.22 -42.81
N ILE A 392 11.09 16.50 -41.98
CA ILE A 392 11.66 15.19 -42.37
C ILE A 392 11.20 14.02 -41.47
N LEU A 393 10.51 14.27 -40.35
CA LEU A 393 10.04 13.20 -39.45
C LEU A 393 8.68 12.57 -39.81
N GLY A 394 8.07 12.97 -40.94
CA GLY A 394 6.75 12.46 -41.37
C GLY A 394 6.79 11.15 -42.17
N ALA A 395 7.94 10.52 -42.39
CA ALA A 395 8.07 9.38 -43.31
C ALA A 395 8.74 8.12 -42.73
N ILE A 396 8.97 8.04 -41.41
CA ILE A 396 9.51 6.83 -40.77
C ILE A 396 8.67 6.48 -39.53
N LEU A 397 7.38 6.22 -39.75
CA LEU A 397 6.55 5.48 -38.81
C LEU A 397 6.30 4.10 -39.41
N GLY A 398 7.26 3.20 -39.17
CA GLY A 398 7.15 1.78 -39.40
C GLY A 398 7.60 1.05 -38.14
N THR A 399 6.61 0.57 -37.37
CA THR A 399 6.69 -0.48 -36.34
C THR A 399 7.79 -0.33 -35.26
N GLN A 400 7.42 0.23 -34.10
CA GLN A 400 8.12 -0.12 -32.86
C GLN A 400 7.54 -1.42 -32.32
N SER A 401 8.40 -2.44 -32.17
CA SER A 401 8.13 -3.61 -31.36
C SER A 401 8.03 -3.20 -29.90
N SER A 402 6.97 -3.64 -29.21
CA SER A 402 6.84 -3.51 -27.76
C SER A 402 8.07 -4.12 -27.06
N SER A 403 8.71 -3.33 -26.21
CA SER A 403 9.70 -3.83 -25.26
C SER A 403 8.97 -4.79 -24.31
N LYS A 404 9.28 -6.08 -24.39
CA LYS A 404 8.73 -7.11 -23.50
C LYS A 404 9.15 -6.80 -22.06
N VAL A 405 8.16 -6.48 -21.23
CA VAL A 405 8.25 -6.60 -19.78
C VAL A 405 8.56 -8.08 -19.47
N PRO A 406 9.50 -8.38 -18.57
CA PRO A 406 9.83 -9.74 -18.20
C PRO A 406 8.63 -10.43 -17.53
N GLN A 407 8.16 -11.52 -18.14
CA GLN A 407 7.00 -12.30 -17.69
C GLN A 407 7.41 -13.26 -16.57
N CYS A 408 6.83 -13.10 -15.38
CA CYS A 408 6.91 -14.12 -14.34
C CYS A 408 5.90 -15.22 -14.64
N MET A 409 6.36 -16.37 -15.15
CA MET A 409 5.50 -17.52 -15.49
C MET A 409 5.06 -18.35 -14.26
N GLN A 410 5.59 -18.04 -13.08
CA GLN A 410 5.27 -18.63 -11.77
C GLN A 410 5.35 -17.50 -10.71
N PRO A 411 4.42 -16.54 -10.72
CA PRO A 411 4.44 -15.38 -9.81
C PRO A 411 4.03 -15.72 -8.39
N TYR A 412 3.53 -16.92 -8.17
CA TYR A 412 3.08 -17.37 -6.88
C TYR A 412 4.15 -18.22 -6.22
N GLY A 413 4.48 -17.86 -5.00
CA GLY A 413 5.11 -18.78 -4.06
C GLY A 413 4.20 -19.97 -3.73
N THR A 414 4.67 -20.83 -2.83
CA THR A 414 3.83 -21.88 -2.24
C THR A 414 2.57 -21.29 -1.62
N SER A 415 1.40 -21.85 -1.91
CA SER A 415 0.16 -21.45 -1.24
C SER A 415 0.26 -21.65 0.26
N ALA A 416 0.09 -20.55 0.99
CA ALA A 416 -0.11 -20.63 2.42
C ALA A 416 -1.61 -20.89 2.67
N ILE A 417 -1.90 -22.06 3.25
CA ILE A 417 -3.25 -22.39 3.70
C ILE A 417 -3.39 -21.87 5.12
N TYR A 418 -4.26 -20.90 5.27
CA TYR A 418 -4.64 -20.35 6.57
C TYR A 418 -5.95 -21.01 6.98
N GLN A 419 -5.88 -21.93 7.93
CA GLN A 419 -7.07 -22.57 8.49
C GLN A 419 -7.83 -21.52 9.30
N THR A 420 -8.91 -21.01 8.70
CA THR A 420 -9.93 -20.23 9.40
C THR A 420 -10.96 -21.16 10.02
N GLY A 421 -11.98 -20.60 10.65
CA GLY A 421 -13.07 -21.41 11.17
C GLY A 421 -13.99 -22.04 10.11
N ASN A 422 -14.85 -22.98 10.55
CA ASN A 422 -15.73 -23.74 9.66
C ASN A 422 -16.87 -22.88 9.12
N SER A 423 -17.19 -23.10 7.85
CA SER A 423 -18.37 -22.53 7.20
C SER A 423 -18.34 -21.02 7.01
N SER A 424 -17.27 -20.46 6.45
CA SER A 424 -17.23 -19.04 6.09
C SER A 424 -18.44 -18.53 5.29
N SER A 425 -19.08 -17.46 5.75
CA SER A 425 -20.35 -16.92 5.23
C SER A 425 -20.26 -15.52 4.62
N SER A 426 -19.25 -14.74 5.03
CA SER A 426 -18.97 -13.39 4.55
C SER A 426 -17.48 -13.10 4.68
N LEU A 427 -17.00 -12.18 3.85
CA LEU A 427 -15.62 -11.73 3.82
C LEU A 427 -15.59 -10.23 3.53
N THR A 428 -14.62 -9.52 4.11
CA THR A 428 -14.38 -8.10 3.82
C THR A 428 -12.88 -7.79 3.81
N LEU A 429 -12.55 -6.70 3.14
CA LEU A 429 -11.22 -6.11 3.03
C LEU A 429 -11.15 -4.89 3.94
N THR A 430 -10.18 -4.82 4.84
CA THR A 430 -10.01 -3.65 5.71
C THR A 430 -8.61 -3.57 6.32
N ASP A 431 -8.08 -2.37 6.50
CA ASP A 431 -6.81 -2.12 7.22
C ASP A 431 -7.07 -2.11 8.75
N ILE A 432 -6.93 -3.26 9.42
CA ILE A 432 -7.27 -3.45 10.84
C ILE A 432 -6.11 -3.14 11.79
N ASN A 433 -4.89 -3.10 11.27
CA ASN A 433 -3.69 -2.73 12.02
C ASN A 433 -3.19 -1.29 11.69
N ASN A 434 -3.91 -0.55 10.86
CA ASN A 434 -3.60 0.82 10.45
C ASN A 434 -2.20 0.99 9.85
N ASP A 435 -1.72 -0.03 9.13
CA ASP A 435 -0.43 -0.01 8.45
C ASP A 435 -0.54 0.45 6.99
N LYS A 436 -1.74 0.84 6.56
CA LYS A 436 -2.15 1.26 5.20
C LYS A 436 -2.17 0.12 4.20
N GLN A 437 -2.20 -1.11 4.68
CA GLN A 437 -2.40 -2.29 3.87
C GLN A 437 -3.72 -2.92 4.23
N VAL A 438 -4.31 -3.54 3.22
CA VAL A 438 -5.63 -4.11 3.40
C VAL A 438 -5.46 -5.50 3.99
N ASP A 439 -6.06 -5.75 5.15
CA ASP A 439 -6.16 -7.06 5.78
C ASP A 439 -7.45 -7.78 5.36
N ILE A 440 -7.59 -9.04 5.79
CA ILE A 440 -8.75 -9.87 5.50
C ILE A 440 -9.48 -10.22 6.79
N ALA A 441 -10.80 -10.06 6.78
CA ALA A 441 -11.68 -10.59 7.83
C ALA A 441 -12.71 -11.56 7.24
N VAL A 442 -12.85 -12.72 7.91
CA VAL A 442 -13.71 -13.83 7.47
C VAL A 442 -14.65 -14.27 8.59
N ALA A 443 -15.96 -14.27 8.35
CA ALA A 443 -16.95 -14.77 9.31
C ALA A 443 -17.18 -16.26 9.13
N ASN A 444 -17.06 -17.07 10.18
CA ASN A 444 -17.13 -18.53 10.16
C ASN A 444 -18.40 -19.06 10.82
N ASN A 445 -19.41 -19.43 10.02
CA ASN A 445 -20.76 -19.72 10.48
C ASN A 445 -20.86 -20.88 11.48
N LEU A 446 -20.19 -22.01 11.23
CA LEU A 446 -20.34 -23.21 12.06
C LEU A 446 -19.41 -23.21 13.28
N GLN A 447 -18.35 -22.40 13.25
CA GLN A 447 -17.43 -22.26 14.38
C GLN A 447 -17.75 -21.06 15.28
N ASN A 448 -18.64 -20.16 14.87
CA ASN A 448 -18.99 -18.97 15.65
C ASN A 448 -17.76 -18.10 15.94
N THR A 449 -16.94 -17.86 14.91
CA THR A 449 -15.73 -17.03 14.98
C THR A 449 -15.63 -16.09 13.79
N ILE A 450 -14.79 -15.07 13.92
CA ILE A 450 -14.16 -14.37 12.80
C ILE A 450 -12.69 -14.71 12.82
N THR A 451 -12.12 -14.95 11.65
CA THR A 451 -10.67 -15.02 11.48
C THR A 451 -10.20 -13.73 10.83
N ILE A 452 -9.29 -13.03 11.50
CA ILE A 452 -8.53 -11.91 10.93
C ILE A 452 -7.19 -12.45 10.47
N ILE A 453 -6.81 -12.05 9.28
CA ILE A 453 -5.57 -12.47 8.64
C ILE A 453 -4.80 -11.19 8.32
N LEU A 454 -3.76 -10.93 9.11
CA LEU A 454 -2.98 -9.70 9.01
C LEU A 454 -2.01 -9.75 7.86
N ASN A 455 -1.97 -8.64 7.17
CA ASN A 455 -1.24 -8.43 5.97
C ASN A 455 -0.19 -7.33 6.16
N TYR A 456 1.08 -7.74 6.22
CA TYR A 456 2.19 -6.82 6.52
C TYR A 456 2.89 -6.28 5.28
N GLY A 457 2.41 -6.55 4.06
CA GLY A 457 3.17 -6.07 2.92
C GLY A 457 4.39 -6.88 2.64
N ASP A 458 4.33 -8.18 2.91
CA ASP A 458 5.34 -9.18 2.60
C ASP A 458 4.80 -10.48 1.98
N GLY A 459 3.47 -10.63 1.90
CA GLY A 459 2.80 -11.75 1.21
C GLY A 459 2.76 -13.01 2.03
N VAL A 460 3.16 -12.87 3.29
CA VAL A 460 3.01 -13.87 4.32
C VAL A 460 1.99 -13.31 5.29
N PHE A 461 1.03 -14.14 5.69
CA PHE A 461 0.07 -13.79 6.73
C PHE A 461 0.43 -14.58 7.99
N PRO A 462 1.53 -14.23 8.70
CA PRO A 462 2.07 -15.04 9.79
C PRO A 462 1.14 -15.08 11.01
N SER A 463 0.14 -14.19 11.06
CA SER A 463 -0.81 -14.05 12.16
C SER A 463 -2.23 -14.27 11.66
N LEU A 464 -2.76 -15.47 11.91
CA LEU A 464 -4.20 -15.68 11.96
C LEU A 464 -4.64 -15.44 13.39
N LEU A 465 -5.57 -14.54 13.55
CA LEU A 465 -6.13 -14.21 14.83
C LEU A 465 -7.61 -14.57 14.78
N GLU A 466 -7.98 -15.59 15.56
CA GLU A 466 -9.36 -16.00 15.67
C GLU A 466 -10.01 -15.33 16.87
N PHE A 467 -11.17 -14.75 16.63
CA PHE A 467 -11.97 -14.11 17.64
C PHE A 467 -13.34 -14.73 17.66
N ALA A 468 -13.80 -15.08 18.85
CA ALA A 468 -15.15 -15.61 19.02
C ALA A 468 -16.20 -14.57 18.57
N THR A 469 -17.28 -15.06 17.97
CA THR A 469 -18.52 -14.31 17.69
C THR A 469 -19.70 -14.91 18.47
N GLY A 470 -20.92 -14.55 18.09
CA GLY A 470 -22.12 -15.29 18.43
C GLY A 470 -22.42 -16.42 17.44
N ILE A 471 -23.57 -17.07 17.65
CA ILE A 471 -23.95 -18.28 16.91
C ILE A 471 -24.33 -17.96 15.45
N SER A 472 -23.75 -18.70 14.50
CA SER A 472 -24.03 -18.61 13.07
C SER A 472 -23.82 -17.20 12.50
N PRO A 473 -22.58 -16.67 12.50
CA PRO A 473 -22.29 -15.39 11.87
C PRO A 473 -22.61 -15.41 10.37
N SER A 474 -23.17 -14.33 9.81
CA SER A 474 -23.71 -14.27 8.45
C SER A 474 -23.16 -13.13 7.59
N ILE A 475 -23.30 -11.87 8.02
CA ILE A 475 -22.87 -10.66 7.30
C ILE A 475 -22.08 -9.78 8.27
N MET A 476 -21.10 -9.03 7.75
CA MET A 476 -20.29 -8.10 8.53
C MET A 476 -20.19 -6.71 7.88
N THR A 477 -19.90 -5.71 8.71
CA THR A 477 -19.49 -4.36 8.31
C THR A 477 -18.29 -3.91 9.16
N THR A 478 -17.59 -2.86 8.71
CA THR A 478 -16.37 -2.33 9.33
C THR A 478 -16.50 -0.84 9.58
N ALA A 479 -16.03 -0.37 10.74
CA ALA A 479 -16.02 1.05 11.13
C ALA A 479 -15.16 1.25 12.40
N ASP A 480 -14.91 2.49 12.82
CA ASP A 480 -14.27 2.81 14.12
C ASP A 480 -15.36 3.06 15.18
N PHE A 481 -15.66 2.07 16.03
CA PHE A 481 -16.74 2.12 17.02
C PHE A 481 -16.28 2.67 18.39
N ASN A 482 -14.98 2.87 18.59
CA ASN A 482 -14.41 3.41 19.84
C ASN A 482 -13.62 4.72 19.66
N ASN A 483 -13.71 5.34 18.48
CA ASN A 483 -13.07 6.61 18.12
C ASN A 483 -11.55 6.65 18.33
N ASP A 484 -10.89 5.50 18.29
CA ASP A 484 -9.44 5.42 18.43
C ASP A 484 -8.69 5.44 17.08
N LYS A 485 -9.45 5.61 15.98
CA LYS A 485 -9.02 5.64 14.58
C LYS A 485 -8.47 4.32 14.07
N LYS A 486 -8.85 3.22 14.69
CA LYS A 486 -8.56 1.87 14.21
C LYS A 486 -9.87 1.25 13.74
N ILE A 487 -9.75 0.31 12.81
CA ILE A 487 -10.93 -0.38 12.31
C ILE A 487 -11.39 -1.43 13.32
N ASP A 488 -12.68 -1.44 13.58
CA ASP A 488 -13.41 -2.44 14.32
C ASP A 488 -14.34 -3.24 13.39
N LEU A 489 -14.84 -4.37 13.88
CA LEU A 489 -15.75 -5.25 13.16
C LEU A 489 -17.09 -5.37 13.85
N ALA A 490 -18.19 -5.30 13.08
CA ALA A 490 -19.53 -5.64 13.53
C ALA A 490 -20.11 -6.78 12.70
N VAL A 491 -20.47 -7.88 13.36
CA VAL A 491 -20.86 -9.13 12.70
C VAL A 491 -22.20 -9.64 13.21
N ILE A 492 -23.14 -9.83 12.28
CA ILE A 492 -24.47 -10.37 12.58
C ILE A 492 -24.37 -11.86 12.89
N ASN A 493 -24.95 -12.28 14.01
CA ASN A 493 -25.08 -13.68 14.43
C ASN A 493 -26.54 -14.13 14.31
N GLN A 494 -26.91 -14.71 13.17
CA GLN A 494 -28.30 -15.08 12.86
C GLN A 494 -28.86 -16.15 13.81
N GLY A 495 -28.01 -17.06 14.30
CA GLY A 495 -28.42 -18.16 15.18
C GLY A 495 -28.63 -17.75 16.64
N GLU A 496 -28.04 -16.64 17.07
CA GLU A 496 -28.15 -16.12 18.45
C GLU A 496 -28.99 -14.83 18.52
N ASN A 497 -29.38 -14.25 17.38
CA ASN A 497 -30.04 -12.94 17.31
C ASN A 497 -29.24 -11.86 18.05
N THR A 498 -27.95 -11.76 17.72
CA THR A 498 -27.02 -10.76 18.27
C THR A 498 -26.16 -10.17 17.16
N VAL A 499 -25.51 -9.05 17.44
CA VAL A 499 -24.34 -8.55 16.71
C VAL A 499 -23.14 -8.62 17.64
N SER A 500 -22.05 -9.21 17.16
CA SER A 500 -20.76 -9.18 17.86
C SER A 500 -19.99 -7.95 17.38
N VAL A 501 -19.56 -7.11 18.32
CA VAL A 501 -18.62 -6.01 18.04
C VAL A 501 -17.26 -6.38 18.59
N LEU A 502 -16.25 -6.27 17.73
CA LEU A 502 -14.86 -6.61 18.03
C LEU A 502 -14.01 -5.37 17.78
N LEU A 503 -13.52 -4.76 18.87
CA LEU A 503 -12.69 -3.55 18.80
C LEU A 503 -11.28 -3.92 18.38
N GLY A 504 -10.79 -3.33 17.30
CA GLY A 504 -9.43 -3.46 16.82
C GLY A 504 -8.47 -2.71 17.74
N ASN A 505 -7.41 -3.38 18.18
CA ASN A 505 -6.33 -2.74 18.92
C ASN A 505 -5.37 -1.99 17.99
N GLY A 506 -5.58 -2.04 16.66
CA GLY A 506 -4.72 -1.37 15.67
C GLY A 506 -3.35 -2.02 15.52
N ASP A 507 -3.20 -3.22 16.05
CA ASP A 507 -2.10 -4.14 15.78
C ASP A 507 -2.64 -5.42 15.12
N GLY A 508 -3.89 -5.36 14.65
CA GLY A 508 -4.60 -6.47 14.05
C GLY A 508 -5.25 -7.45 15.03
N THR A 509 -4.99 -7.30 16.33
CA THR A 509 -5.76 -8.03 17.36
C THR A 509 -7.08 -7.33 17.64
N CYS A 510 -8.10 -8.10 17.98
CA CYS A 510 -9.35 -7.58 18.52
C CYS A 510 -9.45 -7.84 20.02
N GLN A 511 -10.15 -6.94 20.71
CA GLN A 511 -10.61 -7.18 22.06
C GLN A 511 -11.64 -8.32 22.09
N THR A 512 -11.93 -8.82 23.30
CA THR A 512 -13.00 -9.80 23.46
C THR A 512 -14.31 -9.20 22.95
N GLN A 513 -14.98 -9.95 22.07
CA GLN A 513 -16.26 -9.54 21.51
C GLN A 513 -17.24 -9.07 22.60
N ILE A 514 -17.91 -7.98 22.30
CA ILE A 514 -19.08 -7.56 23.07
C ILE A 514 -20.29 -7.87 22.21
N LYS A 515 -21.17 -8.71 22.74
CA LYS A 515 -22.41 -9.09 22.06
C LYS A 515 -23.52 -8.14 22.45
N PHE A 516 -24.16 -7.57 21.45
CA PHE A 516 -25.36 -6.80 21.64
C PHE A 516 -26.53 -7.55 21.03
N PRO A 517 -27.66 -7.64 21.74
CA PRO A 517 -28.78 -8.40 21.23
C PRO A 517 -29.38 -7.67 20.02
N THR A 518 -29.92 -8.38 19.04
CA THR A 518 -30.73 -7.85 17.92
C THR A 518 -32.16 -8.40 17.97
N GLY A 519 -33.01 -8.02 17.01
CA GLY A 519 -34.25 -8.76 16.76
C GLY A 519 -33.97 -10.13 16.12
N ASN A 520 -35.05 -10.90 15.93
CA ASN A 520 -35.00 -12.24 15.39
C ASN A 520 -34.70 -12.26 13.88
N MET A 521 -33.83 -13.20 13.50
CA MET A 521 -33.38 -13.44 12.11
C MET A 521 -32.84 -12.15 11.44
N PRO A 522 -31.76 -11.57 11.99
CA PRO A 522 -31.12 -10.39 11.41
C PRO A 522 -30.59 -10.71 10.00
N ALA A 523 -30.97 -9.88 9.02
CA ALA A 523 -30.77 -10.14 7.60
C ALA A 523 -29.76 -9.21 6.92
N SER A 524 -29.60 -7.99 7.41
CA SER A 524 -28.72 -6.97 6.81
C SER A 524 -28.28 -5.94 7.86
N ILE A 525 -27.12 -5.33 7.68
CA ILE A 525 -26.47 -4.39 8.61
C ILE A 525 -25.90 -3.19 7.84
N THR A 526 -25.97 -2.01 8.45
CA THR A 526 -25.21 -0.82 8.04
C THR A 526 -24.64 -0.10 9.27
N SER A 527 -23.59 0.69 9.05
CA SER A 527 -22.89 1.47 10.07
C SER A 527 -22.77 2.93 9.62
N ALA A 528 -23.03 3.87 10.52
CA ALA A 528 -22.87 5.31 10.33
C ALA A 528 -23.08 6.07 11.65
N ASP A 529 -22.75 7.36 11.72
CA ASP A 529 -23.06 8.23 12.87
C ASP A 529 -24.53 8.74 12.78
N PHE A 530 -25.43 8.20 13.61
CA PHE A 530 -26.86 8.55 13.61
C PHE A 530 -27.21 9.69 14.58
N ASN A 531 -26.27 10.08 15.45
CA ASN A 531 -26.49 11.08 16.50
C ASN A 531 -25.54 12.30 16.42
N ASN A 532 -24.79 12.40 15.32
CA ASN A 532 -23.83 13.47 15.02
C ASN A 532 -22.80 13.72 16.13
N ASP A 533 -22.48 12.71 16.93
CA ASP A 533 -21.46 12.81 17.97
C ASP A 533 -20.06 12.37 17.48
N ASN A 534 -19.95 12.11 16.18
CA ASN A 534 -18.78 11.59 15.46
C ASN A 534 -18.35 10.20 15.93
N LYS A 535 -19.30 9.34 16.31
CA LYS A 535 -19.06 7.93 16.62
C LYS A 535 -19.90 7.06 15.71
N ASN A 536 -19.36 5.91 15.33
CA ASN A 536 -20.13 4.97 14.52
C ASN A 536 -21.19 4.25 15.36
N ASP A 537 -22.41 4.26 14.83
CA ASP A 537 -23.56 3.52 15.34
C ASP A 537 -23.89 2.35 14.39
N ILE A 538 -24.78 1.45 14.81
CA ILE A 538 -25.16 0.26 14.05
C ILE A 538 -26.68 0.17 13.87
N ALA A 539 -27.11 -0.13 12.64
CA ALA A 539 -28.51 -0.43 12.32
C ALA A 539 -28.64 -1.80 11.63
N ILE A 540 -29.56 -2.64 12.11
CA ILE A 540 -29.74 -4.02 11.67
C ILE A 540 -31.20 -4.32 11.35
N ALA A 541 -31.48 -4.81 10.14
CA ALA A 541 -32.81 -5.25 9.73
C ALA A 541 -33.12 -6.66 10.27
N ASN A 542 -34.21 -6.81 11.03
CA ASN A 542 -34.61 -8.07 11.66
C ASN A 542 -35.83 -8.67 10.96
N TYR A 543 -35.59 -9.65 10.08
CA TYR A 543 -36.60 -10.18 9.16
C TYR A 543 -37.83 -10.73 9.91
N ALA A 544 -37.64 -11.49 10.99
CA ALA A 544 -38.75 -12.16 11.67
C ALA A 544 -39.51 -11.23 12.63
N ASP A 545 -38.86 -10.17 13.15
CA ASP A 545 -39.44 -9.25 14.13
C ASP A 545 -40.04 -7.98 13.51
N ASN A 546 -39.90 -7.79 12.19
CA ASN A 546 -40.50 -6.66 11.46
C ASN A 546 -40.03 -5.29 11.98
N ASN A 547 -38.74 -5.19 12.32
CA ASN A 547 -38.15 -3.96 12.84
C ASN A 547 -36.66 -3.84 12.46
N VAL A 548 -36.11 -2.67 12.72
CA VAL A 548 -34.67 -2.42 12.74
C VAL A 548 -34.21 -2.24 14.18
N SER A 549 -33.16 -2.96 14.58
CA SER A 549 -32.46 -2.65 15.83
C SER A 549 -31.44 -1.55 15.58
N VAL A 550 -31.50 -0.48 16.37
CA VAL A 550 -30.49 0.58 16.38
C VAL A 550 -29.72 0.52 17.68
N LEU A 551 -28.40 0.58 17.56
CA LEU A 551 -27.46 0.59 18.66
C LEU A 551 -26.60 1.85 18.52
N LEU A 552 -26.79 2.80 19.45
CA LEU A 552 -25.99 4.03 19.50
C LEU A 552 -24.70 3.77 20.27
N GLY A 553 -23.57 4.09 19.66
CA GLY A 553 -22.24 3.91 20.23
C GLY A 553 -21.93 4.96 21.29
N TYR A 554 -21.30 4.55 22.38
CA TYR A 554 -20.68 5.49 23.31
C TYR A 554 -19.32 5.99 22.82
N GLY A 555 -18.75 5.35 21.79
CA GLY A 555 -17.43 5.69 21.26
C GLY A 555 -16.32 5.11 22.14
N ASP A 556 -16.64 4.08 22.90
CA ASP A 556 -15.70 3.22 23.62
C ASP A 556 -15.89 1.75 23.19
N GLY A 557 -16.61 1.53 22.08
CA GLY A 557 -16.99 0.21 21.58
C GLY A 557 -18.17 -0.45 22.31
N THR A 558 -18.73 0.22 23.32
CA THR A 558 -20.01 -0.17 23.91
C THR A 558 -21.15 0.61 23.29
N PHE A 559 -22.35 0.03 23.36
CA PHE A 559 -23.55 0.62 22.80
C PHE A 559 -24.60 0.79 23.87
N GLN A 560 -25.44 1.80 23.69
CA GLN A 560 -26.65 1.97 24.46
C GLN A 560 -27.55 0.73 24.32
N THR A 561 -28.48 0.56 25.26
CA THR A 561 -29.54 -0.43 25.10
C THR A 561 -30.22 -0.19 23.76
N ARG A 562 -30.24 -1.23 22.91
CA ARG A 562 -30.90 -1.13 21.62
C ARG A 562 -32.31 -0.58 21.79
N PHE A 563 -32.74 0.22 20.84
CA PHE A 563 -34.16 0.43 20.64
C PHE A 563 -34.52 -0.08 19.25
N ASN A 564 -35.78 -0.39 19.08
CA ASN A 564 -36.29 -0.93 17.84
C ASN A 564 -37.08 0.14 17.12
N LEU A 565 -36.78 0.32 15.84
CA LEU A 565 -37.58 1.11 14.94
C LEU A 565 -38.53 0.16 14.21
N LEU A 566 -39.82 0.38 14.38
CA LEU A 566 -40.81 -0.42 13.68
C LEU A 566 -40.73 -0.13 12.18
N THR A 567 -40.73 -1.20 11.39
CA THR A 567 -40.78 -1.15 9.93
C THR A 567 -42.03 -1.89 9.44
N GLY A 568 -42.11 -2.15 8.14
CA GLY A 568 -43.01 -3.16 7.62
C GLY A 568 -42.51 -4.58 7.91
N ASN A 569 -43.30 -5.56 7.48
CA ASN A 569 -43.04 -6.98 7.66
C ASN A 569 -41.89 -7.47 6.80
N SER A 570 -41.07 -8.35 7.38
CA SER A 570 -39.94 -9.02 6.72
C SER A 570 -38.95 -8.02 6.10
N PRO A 571 -38.33 -7.14 6.92
CA PRO A 571 -37.29 -6.25 6.44
C PRO A 571 -36.10 -7.08 5.94
N ASN A 572 -35.66 -6.84 4.70
CA ASN A 572 -34.71 -7.71 4.02
C ASN A 572 -33.37 -7.03 3.69
N SER A 573 -33.40 -5.78 3.26
CA SER A 573 -32.20 -4.98 2.96
C SER A 573 -32.30 -3.61 3.63
N ILE A 574 -31.16 -3.06 4.04
CA ILE A 574 -31.02 -1.75 4.68
C ILE A 574 -29.86 -0.97 4.06
N ILE A 575 -30.03 0.33 3.85
CA ILE A 575 -28.94 1.28 3.54
C ILE A 575 -29.05 2.52 4.43
N SER A 576 -27.94 3.23 4.54
CA SER A 576 -27.83 4.56 5.15
C SER A 576 -27.49 5.61 4.09
N ALA A 577 -28.16 6.76 4.14
CA ALA A 577 -27.91 7.94 3.32
C ALA A 577 -28.59 9.16 3.95
N ASP A 578 -28.32 10.37 3.46
CA ASP A 578 -29.10 11.57 3.81
C ASP A 578 -30.26 11.73 2.81
N PHE A 579 -31.49 11.47 3.25
CA PHE A 579 -32.70 11.54 2.42
C PHE A 579 -33.46 12.87 2.56
N ASN A 580 -33.00 13.75 3.44
CA ASN A 580 -33.65 15.03 3.74
C ASN A 580 -32.71 16.24 3.64
N ASN A 581 -31.50 16.04 3.13
CA ASN A 581 -30.44 17.03 2.93
C ASN A 581 -30.13 17.87 4.19
N ASP A 582 -30.38 17.33 5.39
CA ASP A 582 -30.05 18.00 6.64
C ASP A 582 -28.66 17.62 7.20
N ASN A 583 -27.90 16.86 6.41
CA ASN A 583 -26.57 16.29 6.72
C ASN A 583 -26.59 15.36 7.93
N LYS A 584 -27.71 14.69 8.17
CA LYS A 584 -27.81 13.61 9.15
C LYS A 584 -28.10 12.32 8.44
N VAL A 585 -27.69 11.23 9.07
CA VAL A 585 -27.85 9.92 8.47
C VAL A 585 -29.26 9.40 8.73
N ASP A 586 -29.95 9.08 7.64
CA ASP A 586 -31.25 8.43 7.61
C ASP A 586 -31.11 6.95 7.22
N LEU A 587 -32.20 6.19 7.34
CA LEU A 587 -32.26 4.77 6.96
C LEU A 587 -33.37 4.49 5.96
N ALA A 588 -33.10 3.62 4.98
CA ALA A 588 -34.10 3.05 4.08
C ALA A 588 -34.07 1.52 4.13
N VAL A 589 -35.25 0.91 4.28
CA VAL A 589 -35.41 -0.53 4.53
C VAL A 589 -36.49 -1.13 3.62
N THR A 590 -36.17 -2.17 2.84
CA THR A 590 -37.19 -2.91 2.08
C THR A 590 -37.94 -3.89 2.96
N ASN A 591 -39.27 -3.85 2.93
CA ASN A 591 -40.15 -4.73 3.69
C ASN A 591 -40.82 -5.75 2.76
N TRP A 592 -40.20 -6.91 2.60
CA TRP A 592 -40.61 -7.94 1.65
C TRP A 592 -42.08 -8.36 1.83
N GLY A 593 -42.52 -8.52 3.08
CA GLY A 593 -43.86 -9.01 3.41
C GLY A 593 -44.98 -7.96 3.32
N ASN A 594 -44.64 -6.67 3.25
CA ASN A 594 -45.61 -5.57 3.22
C ASN A 594 -45.66 -4.79 1.91
N ASN A 595 -44.77 -5.06 0.96
CA ASN A 595 -44.70 -4.34 -0.32
C ASN A 595 -44.44 -2.84 -0.11
N THR A 596 -43.47 -2.52 0.76
CA THR A 596 -43.15 -1.15 1.14
C THR A 596 -41.65 -0.98 1.36
N VAL A 597 -41.21 0.27 1.32
CA VAL A 597 -39.94 0.73 1.91
C VAL A 597 -40.27 1.57 3.14
N SER A 598 -39.57 1.32 4.24
CA SER A 598 -39.60 2.20 5.41
C SER A 598 -38.45 3.20 5.28
N VAL A 599 -38.74 4.50 5.26
CA VAL A 599 -37.71 5.54 5.42
C VAL A 599 -37.80 6.12 6.82
N LEU A 600 -36.70 6.08 7.55
CA LEU A 600 -36.62 6.54 8.93
C LEU A 600 -35.63 7.70 8.97
N LEU A 601 -36.16 8.92 9.16
CA LEU A 601 -35.35 10.13 9.20
C LEU A 601 -34.66 10.26 10.55
N GLY A 602 -33.35 10.40 10.54
CA GLY A 602 -32.53 10.67 11.71
C GLY A 602 -32.74 12.09 12.20
N ASN A 603 -32.96 12.26 13.49
CA ASN A 603 -32.98 13.61 14.08
C ASN A 603 -31.56 14.14 14.37
N GLY A 604 -30.54 13.27 14.26
CA GLY A 604 -29.14 13.60 14.54
C GLY A 604 -28.87 13.71 16.03
N ASP A 605 -29.74 13.15 16.86
CA ASP A 605 -29.55 12.94 18.30
C ASP A 605 -29.66 11.45 18.65
N GLY A 606 -29.59 10.57 17.64
CA GLY A 606 -29.73 9.13 17.74
C GLY A 606 -31.17 8.65 17.80
N THR A 607 -32.15 9.56 17.83
CA THR A 607 -33.55 9.21 17.63
C THR A 607 -33.92 9.32 16.15
N PHE A 608 -34.91 8.53 15.75
CA PHE A 608 -35.48 8.57 14.42
C PHE A 608 -36.94 8.97 14.50
N GLN A 609 -37.40 9.67 13.48
CA GLN A 609 -38.81 9.90 13.29
C GLN A 609 -39.51 8.57 13.01
N ASN A 610 -40.83 8.55 13.21
CA ASN A 610 -41.63 7.40 12.80
C ASN A 610 -41.40 7.10 11.31
N ALA A 611 -41.29 5.81 11.00
CA ALA A 611 -41.07 5.36 9.63
C ALA A 611 -42.11 5.98 8.69
N THR A 612 -41.62 6.71 7.69
CA THR A 612 -42.41 7.07 6.52
C THR A 612 -42.51 5.83 5.66
N VAL A 613 -43.70 5.22 5.65
CA VAL A 613 -43.96 3.99 4.89
C VAL A 613 -44.31 4.36 3.47
N LEU A 614 -43.41 4.03 2.56
CA LEU A 614 -43.56 4.27 1.15
C LEU A 614 -44.02 2.97 0.49
N LYS A 615 -45.17 3.02 -0.18
CA LYS A 615 -45.66 1.88 -0.94
C LYS A 615 -44.76 1.66 -2.15
N THR A 616 -44.38 0.41 -2.36
CA THR A 616 -43.69 -0.05 -3.57
C THR A 616 -44.60 -1.02 -4.31
N GLY A 617 -44.07 -1.65 -5.35
CA GLY A 617 -44.64 -2.90 -5.86
C GLY A 617 -44.45 -4.05 -4.86
N SER A 618 -45.00 -5.21 -5.23
CA SER A 618 -44.99 -6.43 -4.43
C SER A 618 -43.63 -7.12 -4.34
N GLN A 619 -43.31 -7.60 -3.14
CA GLN A 619 -42.05 -8.27 -2.78
C GLN A 619 -40.80 -7.44 -3.13
N PRO A 620 -40.58 -6.29 -2.48
CA PRO A 620 -39.38 -5.50 -2.67
C PRO A 620 -38.14 -6.27 -2.21
N MET A 621 -37.09 -6.31 -3.04
CA MET A 621 -35.88 -7.12 -2.79
C MET A 621 -34.62 -6.28 -2.64
N ALA A 622 -34.01 -5.88 -3.76
CA ALA A 622 -32.81 -5.07 -3.80
C ALA A 622 -33.17 -3.58 -3.80
N LEU A 623 -32.31 -2.76 -3.20
CA LEU A 623 -32.48 -1.32 -3.14
C LEU A 623 -31.15 -0.60 -3.35
N ILE A 624 -31.19 0.55 -4.02
CA ILE A 624 -30.06 1.49 -4.14
C ILE A 624 -30.53 2.92 -3.92
N SER A 625 -29.59 3.81 -3.61
CA SER A 625 -29.82 5.26 -3.53
C SER A 625 -28.91 6.02 -4.49
N ALA A 626 -29.46 7.01 -5.18
CA ALA A 626 -28.72 7.95 -6.03
C ALA A 626 -29.59 9.18 -6.30
N ASP A 627 -29.02 10.24 -6.89
CA ASP A 627 -29.80 11.38 -7.41
C ASP A 627 -30.23 11.07 -8.85
N PHE A 628 -31.42 10.47 -9.04
CA PHE A 628 -31.91 10.04 -10.36
C PHE A 628 -32.54 11.19 -11.15
N ASN A 629 -32.75 12.34 -10.52
CA ASN A 629 -33.41 13.50 -11.12
C ASN A 629 -32.52 14.77 -11.13
N HIS A 630 -31.25 14.64 -10.79
CA HIS A 630 -30.26 15.71 -10.75
C HIS A 630 -30.72 16.97 -9.99
N ASP A 631 -31.55 16.79 -8.96
CA ASP A 631 -31.99 17.88 -8.09
C ASP A 631 -31.14 18.02 -6.82
N ASN A 632 -30.04 17.25 -6.75
CA ASN A 632 -29.10 17.10 -5.63
C ASN A 632 -29.79 16.59 -4.36
N LYS A 633 -30.76 15.68 -4.52
CA LYS A 633 -31.42 15.02 -3.40
C LYS A 633 -31.39 13.53 -3.63
N THR A 634 -31.29 12.80 -2.53
CA THR A 634 -31.18 11.34 -2.58
C THR A 634 -32.54 10.72 -2.89
N ASP A 635 -32.61 10.00 -4.00
CA ASP A 635 -33.74 9.18 -4.40
C ASP A 635 -33.50 7.70 -4.08
N ILE A 636 -34.54 6.88 -4.19
CA ILE A 636 -34.48 5.43 -3.92
C ILE A 636 -35.03 4.66 -5.13
N ALA A 637 -34.33 3.60 -5.55
CA ALA A 637 -34.82 2.63 -6.53
C ALA A 637 -34.87 1.21 -5.94
N VAL A 638 -35.97 0.49 -6.17
CA VAL A 638 -36.23 -0.85 -5.60
C VAL A 638 -36.81 -1.81 -6.63
N THR A 639 -36.29 -3.04 -6.68
CA THR A 639 -36.88 -4.14 -7.46
C THR A 639 -38.07 -4.76 -6.73
N ASN A 640 -39.20 -4.94 -7.43
CA ASN A 640 -40.43 -5.55 -6.87
C ASN A 640 -40.70 -6.88 -7.57
N GLN A 641 -40.23 -7.97 -6.95
CA GLN A 641 -40.17 -9.28 -7.57
C GLN A 641 -41.54 -9.79 -8.05
N ALA A 642 -42.57 -9.71 -7.22
CA ALA A 642 -43.89 -10.26 -7.57
C ALA A 642 -44.71 -9.38 -8.51
N ASP A 643 -44.47 -8.06 -8.52
CA ASP A 643 -45.22 -7.11 -9.34
C ASP A 643 -44.59 -6.83 -10.71
N ASN A 644 -43.39 -7.36 -10.98
CA ASN A 644 -42.69 -7.16 -12.26
C ASN A 644 -42.44 -5.67 -12.55
N THR A 645 -42.00 -4.93 -11.54
CA THR A 645 -41.73 -3.48 -11.63
C THR A 645 -40.48 -3.11 -10.85
N ILE A 646 -39.90 -1.95 -11.18
CA ILE A 646 -39.15 -1.17 -10.19
C ILE A 646 -40.02 -0.06 -9.61
N SER A 647 -39.77 0.27 -8.35
CA SER A 647 -40.31 1.47 -7.71
C SER A 647 -39.18 2.49 -7.64
N VAL A 648 -39.39 3.67 -8.23
CA VAL A 648 -38.50 4.81 -7.99
C VAL A 648 -39.24 5.84 -7.15
N LEU A 649 -38.63 6.23 -6.05
CA LEU A 649 -39.17 7.15 -5.08
C LEU A 649 -38.29 8.40 -5.06
N PHE A 650 -38.81 9.51 -5.57
CA PHE A 650 -38.08 10.78 -5.61
C PHE A 650 -38.15 11.49 -4.27
N GLY A 651 -36.97 11.79 -3.71
CA GLY A 651 -36.83 12.57 -2.50
C GLY A 651 -37.17 14.02 -2.77
N ASP A 652 -37.94 14.65 -1.89
CA ASP A 652 -38.13 16.10 -1.93
C ASP A 652 -37.05 16.87 -1.17
N GLY A 653 -36.12 16.14 -0.54
CA GLY A 653 -34.99 16.68 0.22
C GLY A 653 -35.45 17.30 1.53
N ASN A 654 -36.63 16.94 2.02
CA ASN A 654 -37.09 17.17 3.38
C ASN A 654 -37.56 15.83 4.00
N GLY A 655 -37.09 14.71 3.44
CA GLY A 655 -37.39 13.35 3.90
C GLY A 655 -38.79 12.86 3.54
N LYS A 656 -39.53 13.62 2.72
CA LYS A 656 -40.73 13.10 2.07
C LYS A 656 -40.34 12.60 0.70
N PHE A 657 -41.09 11.61 0.26
CA PHE A 657 -40.95 11.05 -1.06
C PHE A 657 -42.24 11.28 -1.82
N GLN A 658 -42.09 11.52 -3.11
CA GLN A 658 -43.22 11.40 -4.01
C GLN A 658 -43.74 9.96 -3.98
N ASN A 659 -45.00 9.76 -4.36
CA ASN A 659 -45.52 8.40 -4.54
C ASN A 659 -44.59 7.64 -5.49
N ALA A 660 -44.32 6.37 -5.16
CA ALA A 660 -43.49 5.53 -6.00
C ALA A 660 -44.00 5.57 -7.44
N THR A 661 -43.12 5.96 -8.35
CA THR A 661 -43.38 5.79 -9.77
C THR A 661 -42.98 4.39 -10.12
N LEU A 662 -43.98 3.58 -10.51
CA LEU A 662 -43.77 2.20 -10.92
C LEU A 662 -43.38 2.18 -12.39
N TYR A 663 -42.22 1.62 -12.67
CA TYR A 663 -41.80 1.32 -14.03
C TYR A 663 -41.90 -0.18 -14.22
N ALA A 664 -42.72 -0.57 -15.19
CA ALA A 664 -42.86 -1.97 -15.57
C ALA A 664 -41.50 -2.49 -16.06
N THR A 665 -41.13 -3.67 -15.58
CA THR A 665 -39.97 -4.43 -16.05
C THR A 665 -40.47 -5.70 -16.74
N GLY A 666 -39.55 -6.63 -17.03
CA GLY A 666 -39.90 -8.03 -17.18
C GLY A 666 -40.29 -8.66 -15.85
N SER A 667 -40.49 -9.97 -15.90
CA SER A 667 -41.05 -10.78 -14.82
C SER A 667 -40.02 -11.16 -13.77
N SER A 668 -40.36 -11.06 -12.48
CA SER A 668 -39.48 -11.36 -11.34
C SER A 668 -38.14 -10.60 -11.38
N PRO A 669 -38.15 -9.25 -11.31
CA PRO A 669 -36.93 -8.46 -11.23
C PRO A 669 -36.13 -8.80 -9.96
N TRP A 670 -34.83 -9.03 -10.11
CA TRP A 670 -33.97 -9.54 -9.03
C TRP A 670 -32.90 -8.53 -8.62
N PHE A 671 -32.00 -8.20 -9.54
CA PHE A 671 -30.83 -7.34 -9.30
C PHE A 671 -30.86 -6.11 -10.20
N LEU A 672 -30.19 -5.04 -9.77
CA LEU A 672 -30.19 -3.77 -10.49
C LEU A 672 -28.85 -3.04 -10.38
N VAL A 673 -28.50 -2.26 -11.40
CA VAL A 673 -27.37 -1.32 -11.38
C VAL A 673 -27.81 0.03 -11.96
N SER A 674 -27.02 1.07 -11.65
CA SER A 674 -27.23 2.43 -12.15
C SER A 674 -25.96 2.97 -12.79
N THR A 675 -26.08 3.47 -14.02
CA THR A 675 -25.03 4.19 -14.78
C THR A 675 -25.68 4.93 -15.96
N ASP A 676 -24.95 5.78 -16.67
CA ASP A 676 -25.44 6.46 -17.87
C ASP A 676 -25.29 5.54 -19.11
N PHE A 677 -26.40 5.07 -19.70
CA PHE A 677 -26.43 4.20 -20.89
C PHE A 677 -26.67 4.98 -22.20
N ASN A 678 -26.96 6.28 -22.13
CA ASN A 678 -27.28 7.10 -23.29
C ASN A 678 -26.40 8.36 -23.43
N ASN A 679 -25.36 8.46 -22.61
CA ASN A 679 -24.38 9.53 -22.57
C ASN A 679 -24.99 10.94 -22.41
N ASP A 680 -26.13 11.03 -21.72
CA ASP A 680 -26.80 12.31 -21.44
C ASP A 680 -26.45 12.89 -20.06
N ASN A 681 -25.52 12.23 -19.34
CA ASN A 681 -25.11 12.46 -17.96
C ASN A 681 -26.22 12.28 -16.92
N ASN A 682 -27.31 11.61 -17.28
CA ASN A 682 -28.32 11.18 -16.33
C ASN A 682 -28.15 9.71 -15.95
N LEU A 683 -28.43 9.39 -14.69
CA LEU A 683 -28.39 8.01 -14.24
C LEU A 683 -29.57 7.22 -14.84
N ASP A 684 -29.23 6.15 -15.54
CA ASP A 684 -30.15 5.16 -16.06
C ASP A 684 -30.12 3.90 -15.18
N ILE A 685 -31.11 3.02 -15.33
CA ILE A 685 -31.22 1.78 -14.54
C ILE A 685 -31.32 0.56 -15.46
N ALA A 686 -30.52 -0.46 -15.18
CA ALA A 686 -30.65 -1.80 -15.78
C ALA A 686 -31.03 -2.84 -14.72
N VAL A 687 -31.96 -3.73 -15.06
CA VAL A 687 -32.57 -4.71 -14.14
C VAL A 687 -32.65 -6.09 -14.77
N THR A 688 -32.21 -7.13 -14.06
CA THR A 688 -32.39 -8.53 -14.47
C THR A 688 -33.78 -9.05 -14.09
N ASN A 689 -34.47 -9.70 -15.02
CA ASN A 689 -35.81 -10.27 -14.83
C ASN A 689 -35.77 -11.80 -14.95
N GLU A 690 -35.70 -12.46 -13.81
CA GLU A 690 -35.51 -13.91 -13.69
C GLU A 690 -36.64 -14.72 -14.36
N GLY A 691 -37.87 -14.24 -14.23
CA GLY A 691 -39.09 -14.99 -14.52
C GLY A 691 -39.45 -15.09 -15.99
N ASP A 692 -39.04 -14.13 -16.82
CA ASP A 692 -39.30 -14.13 -18.27
C ASP A 692 -38.04 -14.06 -19.13
N ASN A 693 -36.87 -14.16 -18.51
CA ASN A 693 -35.59 -14.21 -19.21
C ASN A 693 -35.34 -12.92 -20.01
N THR A 694 -35.40 -11.77 -19.33
CA THR A 694 -35.14 -10.48 -19.94
C THR A 694 -34.26 -9.58 -19.06
N VAL A 695 -33.71 -8.52 -19.66
CA VAL A 695 -33.14 -7.37 -18.95
C VAL A 695 -33.94 -6.14 -19.35
N SER A 696 -34.33 -5.34 -18.36
CA SER A 696 -35.03 -4.07 -18.58
C SER A 696 -34.06 -2.92 -18.42
N VAL A 697 -33.98 -2.04 -19.42
CA VAL A 697 -33.20 -0.79 -19.34
C VAL A 697 -34.14 0.40 -19.39
N MET A 698 -33.97 1.31 -18.45
CA MET A 698 -34.82 2.47 -18.22
C MET A 698 -33.94 3.71 -18.24
N LEU A 699 -34.18 4.60 -19.21
CA LEU A 699 -33.39 5.82 -19.38
C LEU A 699 -33.97 6.97 -18.54
N GLY A 700 -33.14 7.62 -17.74
CA GLY A 700 -33.47 8.78 -16.93
C GLY A 700 -33.58 10.04 -17.78
N ASN A 701 -34.67 10.81 -17.66
CA ASN A 701 -34.88 12.03 -18.45
C ASN A 701 -34.49 13.33 -17.71
N ARG A 702 -33.52 13.25 -16.77
CA ARG A 702 -33.14 14.31 -15.82
C ARG A 702 -34.24 14.84 -14.91
N ASN A 703 -35.52 14.75 -15.26
CA ASN A 703 -36.64 15.20 -14.45
C ASN A 703 -37.15 14.12 -13.48
N GLY A 704 -36.33 13.09 -13.24
CA GLY A 704 -36.64 11.89 -12.47
C GLY A 704 -37.53 10.89 -13.21
N LYS A 705 -38.16 11.24 -14.32
CA LYS A 705 -38.93 10.23 -15.05
C LYS A 705 -38.01 9.33 -15.82
N PHE A 706 -38.18 8.02 -15.64
CA PHE A 706 -37.62 7.05 -16.53
C PHE A 706 -38.51 6.89 -17.75
N GLN A 707 -37.91 6.69 -18.91
CA GLN A 707 -38.63 6.24 -20.09
C GLN A 707 -39.22 4.85 -19.82
N SER A 708 -40.24 4.47 -20.60
CA SER A 708 -40.75 3.09 -20.53
C SER A 708 -39.58 2.12 -20.75
N ALA A 709 -39.51 1.09 -19.92
CA ALA A 709 -38.43 0.12 -20.00
C ALA A 709 -38.33 -0.44 -21.40
N THR A 710 -37.16 -0.31 -22.00
CA THR A 710 -36.84 -1.09 -23.19
C THR A 710 -36.41 -2.46 -22.68
N VAL A 711 -37.16 -3.47 -23.09
CA VAL A 711 -36.97 -4.85 -22.63
C VAL A 711 -36.19 -5.60 -23.70
N PHE A 712 -35.06 -6.17 -23.29
CA PHE A 712 -34.21 -6.95 -24.16
C PHE A 712 -34.29 -8.42 -23.74
N PRO A 713 -34.55 -9.35 -24.67
CA PRO A 713 -34.55 -10.77 -24.36
C PRO A 713 -33.15 -11.21 -23.94
N THR A 714 -33.05 -11.97 -22.84
CA THR A 714 -31.80 -12.59 -22.38
C THR A 714 -31.86 -14.10 -22.61
N GLY A 715 -30.82 -14.82 -22.20
CA GLY A 715 -30.93 -16.27 -21.97
C GLY A 715 -31.69 -16.57 -20.68
N SER A 716 -31.86 -17.87 -20.39
CA SER A 716 -32.73 -18.31 -19.29
C SER A 716 -32.19 -18.04 -17.88
N TYR A 717 -33.04 -17.49 -17.01
CA TYR A 717 -32.80 -17.18 -15.59
C TYR A 717 -31.66 -16.16 -15.38
N PRO A 718 -31.84 -14.89 -15.81
CA PRO A 718 -30.85 -13.85 -15.59
C PRO A 718 -30.78 -13.46 -14.11
N GLU A 719 -29.60 -13.54 -13.49
CA GLU A 719 -29.44 -13.34 -12.04
C GLU A 719 -28.59 -12.10 -11.72
N PHE A 720 -27.38 -12.03 -12.27
CA PHE A 720 -26.41 -10.97 -12.00
C PHE A 720 -26.03 -10.24 -13.30
N LEU A 721 -25.67 -8.95 -13.17
CA LEU A 721 -25.31 -8.12 -14.31
C LEU A 721 -24.16 -7.16 -13.96
N THR A 722 -23.39 -6.76 -14.97
CA THR A 722 -22.38 -5.70 -14.88
C THR A 722 -22.45 -4.78 -16.10
N ALA A 723 -21.97 -3.55 -15.95
CA ALA A 723 -21.93 -2.53 -16.99
C ALA A 723 -20.51 -2.00 -17.19
N ALA A 724 -20.05 -1.94 -18.45
CA ALA A 724 -18.80 -1.32 -18.88
C ALA A 724 -18.81 -1.13 -20.41
N ASP A 725 -17.85 -0.40 -20.98
CA ASP A 725 -17.68 -0.22 -22.43
C ASP A 725 -16.92 -1.42 -23.04
N PHE A 726 -17.59 -2.34 -23.74
CA PHE A 726 -17.01 -3.58 -24.30
C PHE A 726 -16.50 -3.44 -25.73
N ASN A 727 -16.81 -2.35 -26.41
CA ASN A 727 -16.46 -2.12 -27.80
C ASN A 727 -15.64 -0.83 -28.03
N ASN A 728 -15.23 -0.16 -26.94
CA ASN A 728 -14.48 1.08 -26.90
C ASN A 728 -15.15 2.22 -27.70
N ASP A 729 -16.48 2.24 -27.75
CA ASP A 729 -17.23 3.33 -28.37
C ASP A 729 -17.67 4.41 -27.38
N HIS A 730 -17.24 4.29 -26.12
CA HIS A 730 -17.58 5.16 -24.99
C HIS A 730 -19.06 5.15 -24.61
N ASN A 731 -19.82 4.15 -25.05
CA ASN A 731 -21.16 3.87 -24.55
C ASN A 731 -21.10 2.71 -23.55
N MET A 732 -21.94 2.74 -22.52
CA MET A 732 -22.02 1.65 -21.56
C MET A 732 -22.74 0.45 -22.17
N ASP A 733 -22.08 -0.71 -22.11
CA ASP A 733 -22.61 -2.01 -22.53
C ASP A 733 -23.05 -2.84 -21.31
N LEU A 734 -23.77 -3.94 -21.55
CA LEU A 734 -24.27 -4.82 -20.50
C LEU A 734 -23.89 -6.29 -20.72
N ALA A 735 -23.39 -6.92 -19.65
CA ALA A 735 -23.18 -8.36 -19.60
C ALA A 735 -24.03 -8.99 -18.48
N ILE A 736 -24.87 -9.96 -18.85
CA ILE A 736 -25.84 -10.60 -17.95
C ILE A 736 -25.60 -12.10 -17.90
N ILE A 737 -25.53 -12.66 -16.69
CA ILE A 737 -25.48 -14.12 -16.49
C ILE A 737 -26.85 -14.73 -16.58
N ASN A 738 -27.01 -15.72 -17.47
CA ASN A 738 -28.21 -16.54 -17.58
C ASN A 738 -27.95 -17.91 -16.93
N LYS A 739 -28.28 -18.04 -15.64
CA LYS A 739 -27.89 -19.21 -14.81
C LYS A 739 -28.41 -20.53 -15.35
N ALA A 740 -29.72 -20.62 -15.62
CA ALA A 740 -30.36 -21.84 -16.11
C ALA A 740 -30.11 -22.04 -17.61
N GLY A 741 -30.03 -20.95 -18.36
CA GLY A 741 -29.75 -20.94 -19.80
C GLY A 741 -28.29 -21.20 -20.13
N LYS A 742 -27.43 -21.32 -19.12
CA LYS A 742 -26.01 -21.63 -19.25
C LYS A 742 -25.32 -20.79 -20.32
N SER A 743 -25.52 -19.48 -20.23
CA SER A 743 -25.06 -18.50 -21.22
C SER A 743 -24.87 -17.11 -20.61
N ILE A 744 -24.22 -16.23 -21.35
CA ILE A 744 -24.16 -14.79 -21.07
C ILE A 744 -24.89 -14.06 -22.20
N SER A 745 -25.73 -13.10 -21.83
CA SER A 745 -26.27 -12.15 -22.80
C SER A 745 -25.39 -10.90 -22.80
N VAL A 746 -24.92 -10.51 -23.97
CA VAL A 746 -24.17 -9.27 -24.19
C VAL A 746 -24.99 -8.33 -25.04
N PHE A 747 -25.08 -7.08 -24.58
CA PHE A 747 -25.76 -5.99 -25.27
C PHE A 747 -24.80 -4.83 -25.43
N LEU A 748 -24.58 -4.40 -26.67
CA LEU A 748 -23.74 -3.25 -26.98
C LEU A 748 -24.59 -2.00 -27.06
N GLY A 749 -24.32 -1.04 -26.19
CA GLY A 749 -24.99 0.24 -26.13
C GLY A 749 -24.71 1.03 -27.40
N GLU A 750 -25.76 1.64 -27.95
CA GLU A 750 -25.65 2.51 -29.12
C GLU A 750 -25.48 3.99 -28.72
N GLY A 751 -25.25 4.27 -27.43
CA GLY A 751 -25.04 5.63 -26.90
C GLY A 751 -26.30 6.48 -26.84
N HIS A 752 -27.47 5.85 -27.01
CA HIS A 752 -28.77 6.51 -26.87
C HIS A 752 -29.77 5.61 -26.12
N GLY A 753 -29.23 4.69 -25.30
CA GLY A 753 -30.00 3.78 -24.45
C GLY A 753 -30.73 2.64 -25.17
N LEU A 754 -30.54 2.53 -26.48
CA LEU A 754 -30.80 1.30 -27.21
C LEU A 754 -29.53 0.45 -27.23
N PHE A 755 -29.74 -0.84 -27.43
CA PHE A 755 -28.67 -1.81 -27.57
C PHE A 755 -28.82 -2.54 -28.89
N GLN A 756 -27.68 -2.87 -29.49
CA GLN A 756 -27.64 -3.75 -30.64
C GLN A 756 -28.27 -5.10 -30.30
N ASN A 757 -28.58 -5.88 -31.35
CA ASN A 757 -29.12 -7.22 -31.17
C ASN A 757 -28.28 -8.05 -30.19
N GLN A 758 -28.97 -8.69 -29.25
CA GLN A 758 -28.40 -9.58 -28.25
C GLN A 758 -27.37 -10.53 -28.88
N SER A 759 -26.16 -10.50 -28.34
CA SER A 759 -25.19 -11.55 -28.58
C SER A 759 -25.27 -12.56 -27.43
N ILE A 760 -25.78 -13.77 -27.73
CA ILE A 760 -25.77 -14.86 -26.76
C ILE A 760 -24.44 -15.59 -26.87
N ILE A 761 -23.73 -15.65 -25.76
CA ILE A 761 -22.56 -16.49 -25.62
C ILE A 761 -22.96 -17.72 -24.84
N VAL A 762 -23.08 -18.86 -25.53
CA VAL A 762 -23.36 -20.14 -24.89
C VAL A 762 -22.12 -20.53 -24.09
N THR A 763 -22.22 -20.40 -22.77
CA THR A 763 -21.15 -20.81 -21.86
C THR A 763 -21.19 -22.31 -21.64
N GLY A 764 -22.37 -22.92 -21.69
CA GLY A 764 -22.61 -24.32 -21.38
C GLY A 764 -22.47 -24.63 -19.89
N THR A 765 -22.47 -23.58 -19.05
CA THR A 765 -22.23 -23.61 -17.61
C THR A 765 -23.20 -22.72 -16.83
N SER A 766 -23.55 -23.13 -15.62
CA SER A 766 -24.30 -22.31 -14.65
C SER A 766 -23.34 -21.36 -13.96
N SER A 767 -23.38 -20.07 -14.30
CA SER A 767 -22.52 -19.05 -13.70
C SER A 767 -23.21 -18.30 -12.56
N LEU A 768 -22.46 -17.78 -11.58
CA LEU A 768 -23.00 -17.08 -10.39
C LEU A 768 -22.67 -15.58 -10.33
N CYS A 769 -21.52 -15.16 -10.87
CA CYS A 769 -21.12 -13.76 -10.93
C CYS A 769 -20.31 -13.48 -12.20
N VAL A 770 -20.42 -12.25 -12.69
CA VAL A 770 -19.73 -11.74 -13.89
C VAL A 770 -19.02 -10.44 -13.54
N MET A 771 -17.81 -10.27 -14.06
CA MET A 771 -17.06 -9.02 -13.95
C MET A 771 -16.58 -8.59 -15.33
N ALA A 772 -16.51 -7.26 -15.50
CA ALA A 772 -15.94 -6.59 -16.65
C ALA A 772 -14.56 -6.05 -16.29
N VAL A 773 -13.54 -6.47 -17.03
CA VAL A 773 -12.15 -6.06 -16.79
C VAL A 773 -11.34 -6.28 -18.07
N ASN A 774 -10.37 -5.41 -18.37
CA ASN A 774 -9.44 -5.61 -19.50
C ASN A 774 -8.45 -6.73 -19.17
N PHE A 775 -8.79 -7.97 -19.48
CA PHE A 775 -8.09 -9.14 -18.97
C PHE A 775 -6.72 -9.34 -19.66
N ASN A 776 -6.67 -9.22 -20.98
CA ASN A 776 -5.45 -9.52 -21.71
C ASN A 776 -4.52 -8.29 -21.89
N ASN A 777 -4.92 -7.13 -21.36
CA ASN A 777 -4.26 -5.83 -21.48
C ASN A 777 -4.05 -5.36 -22.91
N ASP A 778 -5.00 -5.68 -23.80
CA ASP A 778 -5.11 -5.10 -25.13
C ASP A 778 -5.92 -3.78 -25.13
N ASN A 779 -6.30 -3.28 -23.95
CA ASN A 779 -7.16 -2.11 -23.73
C ASN A 779 -8.60 -2.32 -24.20
N LEU A 780 -9.03 -3.56 -24.35
CA LEU A 780 -10.41 -3.94 -24.60
C LEU A 780 -10.97 -4.61 -23.34
N ILE A 781 -12.23 -4.39 -23.03
CA ILE A 781 -12.85 -5.06 -21.89
C ILE A 781 -13.14 -6.53 -22.22
N ASP A 782 -12.75 -7.39 -21.30
CA ASP A 782 -13.02 -8.83 -21.28
C ASP A 782 -14.06 -9.17 -20.19
N LEU A 783 -14.62 -10.37 -20.25
CA LEU A 783 -15.56 -10.86 -19.24
C LEU A 783 -15.04 -12.09 -18.53
N ILE A 784 -15.37 -12.17 -17.24
CA ILE A 784 -14.94 -13.25 -16.37
C ILE A 784 -16.15 -13.78 -15.61
N ILE A 785 -16.36 -15.10 -15.68
CA ILE A 785 -17.50 -15.78 -15.05
C ILE A 785 -17.11 -16.96 -14.16
N ALA A 786 -17.76 -17.07 -13.01
CA ALA A 786 -17.60 -18.19 -12.07
C ALA A 786 -18.64 -19.29 -12.33
N ASN A 787 -18.23 -20.52 -12.71
CA ASN A 787 -19.14 -21.60 -13.12
C ASN A 787 -19.35 -22.72 -12.08
N SER A 788 -20.55 -22.78 -11.49
CA SER A 788 -20.87 -23.69 -10.40
C SER A 788 -21.12 -25.16 -10.81
N ASP A 789 -21.42 -25.46 -12.08
CA ASP A 789 -21.88 -26.80 -12.51
C ASP A 789 -20.81 -27.68 -13.17
N ILE A 790 -19.83 -27.07 -13.84
CA ILE A 790 -18.74 -27.81 -14.50
C ILE A 790 -17.36 -27.42 -14.00
N ASN A 791 -17.30 -26.70 -12.87
CA ASN A 791 -16.04 -26.56 -12.14
C ASN A 791 -15.01 -25.80 -12.97
N THR A 792 -15.40 -24.64 -13.52
CA THR A 792 -14.53 -23.81 -14.37
C THR A 792 -14.67 -22.33 -14.03
N VAL A 793 -13.70 -21.52 -14.45
CA VAL A 793 -13.96 -20.13 -14.80
C VAL A 793 -13.97 -20.01 -16.30
N GLY A 794 -14.97 -19.29 -16.81
CA GLY A 794 -15.03 -18.90 -18.19
C GLY A 794 -14.39 -17.53 -18.34
N ILE A 795 -13.46 -17.41 -19.26
CA ILE A 795 -13.01 -16.10 -19.72
C ILE A 795 -13.40 -15.92 -21.15
N LEU A 796 -13.99 -14.78 -21.40
CA LEU A 796 -14.48 -14.41 -22.69
C LEU A 796 -13.67 -13.18 -23.09
N LEU A 797 -12.72 -13.38 -24.01
CA LEU A 797 -11.93 -12.29 -24.54
C LEU A 797 -12.78 -11.46 -25.48
N GLY A 798 -12.89 -10.17 -25.20
CA GLY A 798 -13.45 -9.18 -26.08
C GLY A 798 -12.52 -8.92 -27.25
N ASN A 799 -13.09 -8.58 -28.40
CA ASN A 799 -12.33 -8.14 -29.56
C ASN A 799 -12.41 -6.61 -29.78
N GLY A 800 -12.87 -5.87 -28.77
CA GLY A 800 -13.10 -4.42 -28.86
C GLY A 800 -14.20 -4.04 -29.83
N LYS A 801 -15.05 -5.00 -30.22
CA LYS A 801 -16.28 -4.78 -30.99
C LYS A 801 -17.47 -5.36 -30.26
N GLY A 802 -17.32 -5.64 -28.96
CA GLY A 802 -18.35 -6.27 -28.15
C GLY A 802 -18.67 -7.72 -28.51
N ILE A 803 -17.84 -8.35 -29.35
CA ILE A 803 -17.90 -9.78 -29.61
C ILE A 803 -16.87 -10.44 -28.71
N PHE A 804 -17.34 -11.40 -27.93
CA PHE A 804 -16.47 -12.20 -27.10
C PHE A 804 -16.26 -13.57 -27.71
N LEU A 805 -15.02 -14.06 -27.63
CA LEU A 805 -14.68 -15.40 -28.10
C LEU A 805 -15.40 -16.47 -27.28
N THR A 806 -15.48 -17.68 -27.84
CA THR A 806 -15.95 -18.85 -27.08
C THR A 806 -15.19 -18.92 -25.76
N PRO A 807 -15.89 -19.10 -24.62
CA PRO A 807 -15.25 -19.00 -23.32
C PRO A 807 -14.05 -19.93 -23.28
N ILE A 808 -12.89 -19.36 -23.01
CA ILE A 808 -11.72 -20.13 -22.65
C ILE A 808 -12.05 -20.65 -21.26
N ARG A 809 -12.51 -21.90 -21.26
CA ARG A 809 -12.81 -22.61 -20.03
C ARG A 809 -11.49 -22.95 -19.42
N VAL A 810 -11.21 -22.30 -18.33
CA VAL A 810 -10.11 -22.69 -17.50
C VAL A 810 -10.69 -23.72 -16.56
N PRO A 811 -10.32 -25.01 -16.70
CA PRO A 811 -10.72 -26.03 -15.75
C PRO A 811 -10.37 -25.49 -14.38
N THR A 812 -11.34 -25.38 -13.50
CA THR A 812 -11.10 -25.09 -12.11
C THR A 812 -11.43 -26.35 -11.34
N VAL A 813 -11.89 -26.20 -10.13
CA VAL A 813 -12.20 -27.28 -9.21
C VAL A 813 -13.67 -27.24 -8.86
N SER A 814 -14.14 -28.30 -8.20
CA SER A 814 -15.56 -28.54 -8.21
C SER A 814 -16.42 -27.53 -7.47
N ASN A 815 -17.49 -27.09 -8.14
CA ASN A 815 -18.49 -26.12 -7.72
C ASN A 815 -17.92 -24.69 -7.52
N THR A 816 -17.52 -24.03 -8.62
CA THR A 816 -16.94 -22.67 -8.59
C THR A 816 -17.97 -21.62 -8.19
N THR A 817 -17.64 -20.79 -7.20
CA THR A 817 -18.57 -19.87 -6.53
C THR A 817 -18.30 -18.40 -6.77
N TYR A 818 -17.02 -18.03 -6.85
CA TYR A 818 -16.61 -16.64 -6.99
C TYR A 818 -15.32 -16.55 -7.81
N VAL A 819 -15.13 -15.41 -8.47
CA VAL A 819 -13.96 -15.10 -9.26
C VAL A 819 -13.57 -13.65 -9.04
N ILE A 820 -12.27 -13.41 -8.96
CA ILE A 820 -11.68 -12.07 -8.94
C ILE A 820 -10.59 -11.97 -10.00
N SER A 821 -10.31 -10.74 -10.39
CA SER A 821 -9.34 -10.42 -11.42
C SER A 821 -8.39 -9.34 -10.95
N ALA A 822 -7.10 -9.59 -11.09
CA ALA A 822 -6.05 -8.59 -10.89
C ALA A 822 -4.79 -9.03 -11.65
N ASP A 823 -3.86 -8.10 -11.90
CA ASP A 823 -2.54 -8.45 -12.44
C ASP A 823 -1.64 -8.96 -11.29
N PHE A 824 -1.70 -10.26 -11.04
CA PHE A 824 -1.00 -10.93 -9.95
C PHE A 824 0.48 -11.19 -10.27
N ASN A 825 0.93 -10.94 -11.52
CA ASN A 825 2.28 -11.24 -11.98
C ASN A 825 3.02 -10.04 -12.60
N ARG A 826 2.39 -8.86 -12.60
CA ARG A 826 2.87 -7.58 -13.13
C ARG A 826 3.44 -7.64 -14.53
N ASP A 827 3.00 -8.61 -15.32
CA ASP A 827 3.37 -8.64 -16.72
C ASP A 827 2.48 -7.69 -17.55
N ASN A 828 1.69 -6.85 -16.86
CA ASN A 828 0.61 -6.07 -17.40
C ASN A 828 -0.28 -6.99 -18.21
N LYS A 829 -0.73 -8.11 -17.63
CA LYS A 829 -1.86 -8.94 -18.09
C LYS A 829 -2.64 -9.31 -16.84
N ILE A 830 -3.96 -9.26 -16.91
CA ILE A 830 -4.78 -9.67 -15.77
C ILE A 830 -4.65 -11.17 -15.62
N ASP A 831 -4.77 -11.60 -14.39
CA ASP A 831 -4.78 -12.97 -13.93
C ASP A 831 -6.09 -13.24 -13.17
N LEU A 832 -6.36 -14.51 -12.84
CA LEU A 832 -7.57 -14.89 -12.13
C LEU A 832 -7.32 -15.66 -10.85
N ALA A 833 -8.15 -15.40 -9.85
CA ALA A 833 -8.29 -16.29 -8.70
C ALA A 833 -9.72 -16.82 -8.60
N VAL A 834 -9.84 -18.14 -8.45
CA VAL A 834 -11.11 -18.86 -8.54
C VAL A 834 -11.34 -19.71 -7.31
N ALA A 835 -12.45 -19.46 -6.61
CA ALA A 835 -12.93 -20.31 -5.51
C ALA A 835 -13.81 -21.46 -6.02
N SER A 836 -13.63 -22.68 -5.49
CA SER A 836 -14.62 -23.76 -5.66
C SER A 836 -14.92 -24.62 -4.42
N THR A 837 -16.19 -24.89 -4.17
CA THR A 837 -16.75 -25.42 -2.93
C THR A 837 -16.55 -26.93 -2.65
N GLU A 838 -16.15 -27.78 -3.61
CA GLU A 838 -16.09 -29.23 -3.35
C GLU A 838 -14.68 -29.80 -3.15
N LEU A 839 -13.66 -29.28 -3.81
CA LEU A 839 -12.28 -29.83 -3.71
C LEU A 839 -11.36 -29.03 -2.81
N GLY A 840 -11.80 -27.85 -2.40
CA GLY A 840 -11.01 -27.08 -1.45
C GLY A 840 -9.68 -26.58 -2.00
N ILE A 841 -9.71 -26.04 -3.20
CA ILE A 841 -8.55 -25.37 -3.76
C ILE A 841 -9.01 -24.04 -4.33
N ILE A 842 -8.09 -23.07 -4.36
CA ILE A 842 -8.21 -21.91 -5.22
C ILE A 842 -7.32 -22.14 -6.40
N LYS A 843 -7.94 -21.99 -7.56
CA LYS A 843 -7.20 -22.06 -8.80
C LYS A 843 -6.79 -20.66 -9.18
N VAL A 844 -5.50 -20.47 -9.36
CA VAL A 844 -4.96 -19.19 -9.75
C VAL A 844 -4.34 -19.30 -11.12
N LEU A 845 -4.89 -18.53 -12.03
CA LEU A 845 -4.67 -18.70 -13.44
C LEU A 845 -3.89 -17.48 -13.91
N ILE A 846 -2.63 -17.68 -14.29
CA ILE A 846 -1.80 -16.61 -14.86
C ILE A 846 -2.14 -16.37 -16.30
N GLY A 847 -2.71 -15.20 -16.55
CA GLY A 847 -3.04 -14.69 -17.85
C GLY A 847 -1.82 -14.57 -18.72
N LYS A 848 -1.82 -15.30 -19.82
CA LYS A 848 -0.84 -15.11 -20.90
C LYS A 848 -1.15 -13.87 -21.73
N GLY A 849 -2.15 -13.06 -21.36
CA GLY A 849 -2.56 -11.88 -22.13
C GLY A 849 -3.13 -12.24 -23.49
N ASN A 850 -3.68 -13.46 -23.61
CA ASN A 850 -4.37 -13.94 -24.81
C ASN A 850 -5.53 -14.87 -24.44
N GLY A 851 -6.05 -14.70 -23.21
CA GLY A 851 -7.07 -15.51 -22.57
C GLY A 851 -6.69 -16.97 -22.29
N ASN A 852 -5.46 -17.40 -22.57
CA ASN A 852 -4.95 -18.66 -22.04
C ASN A 852 -4.19 -18.45 -20.75
N PHE A 853 -4.05 -19.54 -20.01
CA PHE A 853 -3.46 -19.53 -18.69
C PHE A 853 -2.23 -20.39 -18.58
N PHE A 854 -1.29 -20.01 -17.72
CA PHE A 854 -0.51 -21.01 -17.01
C PHE A 854 -1.35 -21.53 -15.85
N ASP A 855 -1.40 -22.86 -15.74
CA ASP A 855 -2.17 -23.52 -14.70
C ASP A 855 -1.39 -23.46 -13.38
N GLY A 856 -1.83 -22.57 -12.49
CA GLY A 856 -1.47 -22.57 -11.08
C GLY A 856 -2.63 -23.14 -10.28
N SER A 857 -2.38 -24.21 -9.54
CA SER A 857 -3.38 -24.77 -8.63
C SER A 857 -2.81 -24.77 -7.22
N PHE A 858 -3.48 -24.08 -6.32
CA PHE A 858 -3.07 -23.94 -4.94
C PHE A 858 -4.10 -24.65 -4.06
N PRO A 859 -3.75 -25.76 -3.40
CA PRO A 859 -4.66 -26.34 -2.42
C PRO A 859 -4.97 -25.28 -1.35
N THR A 860 -6.24 -25.08 -1.03
CA THR A 860 -6.69 -24.13 0.01
C THR A 860 -7.38 -24.83 1.18
N GLY A 861 -7.66 -26.13 1.09
CA GLY A 861 -8.55 -26.86 2.01
C GLY A 861 -10.04 -26.75 1.61
N SER A 862 -10.89 -27.66 2.08
CA SER A 862 -12.27 -27.89 1.58
C SER A 862 -13.25 -26.72 1.71
N ASN A 863 -13.85 -26.26 0.59
CA ASN A 863 -15.09 -25.44 0.50
C ASN A 863 -15.02 -23.90 0.35
N PRO A 864 -14.16 -23.27 -0.48
CA PRO A 864 -14.10 -21.81 -0.64
C PRO A 864 -15.42 -21.11 -1.05
N THR A 865 -15.84 -20.09 -0.29
CA THR A 865 -17.13 -19.36 -0.43
C THR A 865 -17.03 -17.94 -0.96
N SER A 866 -15.87 -17.28 -0.81
CA SER A 866 -15.61 -15.96 -1.40
C SER A 866 -14.12 -15.75 -1.64
N VAL A 867 -13.78 -14.81 -2.54
CA VAL A 867 -12.40 -14.46 -2.89
C VAL A 867 -12.29 -12.94 -3.06
N ILE A 868 -11.15 -12.40 -2.67
CA ILE A 868 -10.76 -10.98 -2.79
C ILE A 868 -9.30 -10.87 -3.21
N SER A 869 -8.95 -9.75 -3.83
CA SER A 869 -7.58 -9.40 -4.15
C SER A 869 -7.28 -8.00 -3.64
N ALA A 870 -6.07 -7.88 -3.11
CA ALA A 870 -5.38 -6.64 -2.83
C ALA A 870 -3.88 -6.91 -3.03
N ASN A 871 -3.06 -5.87 -3.12
CA ASN A 871 -1.60 -6.02 -2.99
C ASN A 871 -1.30 -6.21 -1.51
N PHE A 872 -1.37 -7.46 -1.06
CA PHE A 872 -1.15 -7.83 0.32
C PHE A 872 0.32 -7.59 0.65
N ASN A 873 1.23 -7.92 -0.25
CA ASN A 873 2.64 -8.03 0.07
C ASN A 873 3.51 -6.81 -0.26
N ASN A 874 2.91 -5.67 -0.63
CA ASN A 874 3.60 -4.45 -1.03
C ASN A 874 4.76 -4.60 -2.05
N ASP A 875 4.93 -5.76 -2.68
CA ASP A 875 5.77 -5.94 -3.86
C ASP A 875 5.07 -5.35 -5.10
N HIS A 876 3.82 -4.92 -4.86
CA HIS A 876 2.90 -4.23 -5.72
C HIS A 876 2.25 -5.14 -6.79
N TYR A 877 2.55 -6.43 -6.79
CA TYR A 877 1.76 -7.45 -7.44
C TYR A 877 0.44 -7.58 -6.69
N ALA A 878 -0.62 -7.98 -7.39
CA ALA A 878 -1.84 -8.34 -6.69
C ALA A 878 -1.64 -9.68 -5.97
N ASP A 879 -2.28 -9.84 -4.82
CA ASP A 879 -2.34 -11.07 -4.06
C ASP A 879 -3.80 -11.52 -3.89
N ILE A 880 -4.00 -12.72 -3.35
CA ILE A 880 -5.29 -13.41 -3.32
C ILE A 880 -5.59 -13.92 -1.92
N ALA A 881 -6.81 -13.64 -1.44
CA ALA A 881 -7.32 -14.17 -0.19
C ALA A 881 -8.69 -14.82 -0.35
N VAL A 882 -8.92 -15.83 0.49
CA VAL A 882 -9.94 -16.86 0.27
C VAL A 882 -10.63 -17.22 1.58
N ALA A 883 -11.96 -17.16 1.60
CA ALA A 883 -12.78 -17.69 2.69
C ALA A 883 -13.32 -19.08 2.36
N ILE A 884 -13.51 -19.97 3.35
CA ILE A 884 -13.85 -21.39 3.16
C ILE A 884 -15.07 -21.84 4.01
N GLY A 885 -16.22 -22.14 3.38
CA GLY A 885 -17.44 -22.59 4.08
C GLY A 885 -18.69 -23.17 3.38
N TRP A 886 -19.77 -23.38 4.15
CA TRP A 886 -20.97 -24.14 3.74
C TRP A 886 -22.24 -23.28 3.48
N PHE A 887 -22.24 -21.96 3.74
CA PHE A 887 -23.42 -21.08 3.57
C PHE A 887 -23.16 -19.91 2.59
N ARG A 888 -24.16 -19.58 1.76
CA ARG A 888 -24.11 -18.58 0.69
C ARG A 888 -24.86 -17.31 1.10
N ASN A 889 -24.19 -16.17 1.21
CA ASN A 889 -24.83 -14.85 1.15
C ASN A 889 -24.04 -13.98 0.15
N HIS A 890 -24.75 -13.31 -0.74
CA HIS A 890 -24.14 -12.37 -1.68
C HIS A 890 -23.71 -11.12 -0.92
N ILE A 891 -22.43 -10.77 -1.01
CA ILE A 891 -21.91 -9.52 -0.47
C ILE A 891 -22.38 -8.40 -1.39
N ILE A 892 -23.33 -7.60 -0.92
CA ILE A 892 -23.57 -6.24 -1.42
C ILE A 892 -22.68 -5.34 -0.56
N THR A 893 -21.44 -5.11 -0.96
CA THR A 893 -20.78 -3.89 -0.51
C THR A 893 -21.30 -2.78 -1.40
N GLY A 894 -22.10 -1.87 -0.85
CA GLY A 894 -22.53 -0.62 -1.50
C GLY A 894 -21.38 0.37 -1.72
N TRP A 895 -20.16 -0.11 -1.96
CA TRP A 895 -18.93 0.66 -2.06
C TRP A 895 -18.22 0.29 -3.36
N TRP A 896 -18.83 0.62 -4.49
CA TRP A 896 -18.20 0.51 -5.81
C TRP A 896 -18.35 1.80 -6.61
N TRP A 897 -18.12 2.94 -5.99
CA TRP A 897 -17.86 4.20 -6.70
C TRP A 897 -16.82 4.98 -5.90
N TRP A 898 -16.02 5.81 -6.60
CA TRP A 898 -14.84 6.57 -6.16
C TRP A 898 -13.46 5.96 -6.46
N TRP A 899 -13.20 5.61 -7.73
CA TRP A 899 -11.88 5.82 -8.33
C TRP A 899 -12.06 6.27 -9.79
N TRP A 900 -11.92 7.57 -10.04
CA TRP A 900 -11.50 8.15 -11.32
C TRP A 900 -10.23 8.96 -11.05
#